data_AF-A0A917BL17-F1
#
_entry.id   AF-A0A917BL17-F1
#
_cell.length_a   1.000
_cell.length_b   1.000
_cell.length_c   1.000
_cell.angle_alpha   90.00
_cell.angle_beta   90.00
_cell.angle_gamma   90.00
#
_symmetry.space_group_name_H-M   'P 1'
#
loop_
_entity.id
_entity.type
_entity.pdbx_description
1 polymer ?
#
loop_
_entity_poly.entity_id
_entity_poly.type
_entity_poly.pdbx_seq_one_letter_code
_entity_poly.pdbx_strand_id
1 'polypeptide(L)'
;MTDDLKHPTTPRALDQMDNAARPGRGVEPSAREERTWLRQQQDPDAVLRHVMAFRLTGGADAGRLAVAAAQAIEGLDLRYRFDDAEGLLVEAAGRAADAVRIVRVEDRAAALAAVLAAQAEPADLEHAPALRALLLLAPDEVILAIVAHRILDGIVVWPAVFERLSRIHNGHPLPAGVAGAPTLRRGPEGPDDGVEREARGPLLFPWLRRAVRAEAGTITDFGRAPLSDTDAPLAARHGLRLVAGAFAGLGPVPPTQDEKFALLAARLSAFLAGYAGADGVRLALAPPSAPDLGWRQVRLARDAADAAGTILAALSAPPARDGRSLPDAYVSWIADPAEHLRLDGVTVARLPLPSREACPDLAFAAGWAEDGTITLELVTGQRLSPAAGALLLEAFVDALGGVAIAGPAMVPVEAGKPEAPTPAAGAGEVARIILEEFRTALAAPELGEDDDFFDHGGHSLIATRIIGRLLGVHGIEVRFNDLFSHPTARGLSEFAVRTGAGATSASADAAADAAPVAPLSLAQASLWKAYEAFGCGEVFNLPFALRFLDPVDETVFAQAFLDILERHPGLRCLFRKEGDEVRQHVVPVSELARYKWFWTSQESEGVERHSEAVHHFDLAAELPLRLRFLSEPETGRQVLSFLFHHVVLDEWSVNLMMDELAFAYGQRAAGVAPVWEMEPAPFHAFAIGQHTAGFNDAHLAFWTDALRGAPKGRPVFAGSTPAAGAAPEGEAPDGEEGHGSAAGGWVEFRLEPQVADGLYALAREKGASLFNVVYAAIASSVHVLGGIEDLVIGTSASGRNDTRFFDTVGYFTTVVAHRVRFSGGMALGDLVTQVRNNINDSLPYADIPIDLVEGALGTGGERDHLFEIFIQLHAKNKLNGALPVPGGGEVQFRQVDPERHESLLGLHFEVMEDGDASERLIRVLMSYRSDHYSPEQVERLRVTTQAMFNLFAQGGSAQAGVEALCAQAVAG
;
A
#
# COMPACT_ATOMS: atom_id res chain seq x y z
N MET A 1 -37.52 -54.60 -32.11
CA MET A 1 -37.67 -53.18 -31.70
C MET A 1 -37.05 -53.09 -30.32
N THR A 2 -35.73 -52.94 -30.29
CA THR A 2 -35.01 -51.65 -30.13
C THR A 2 -35.24 -51.12 -28.73
N ASP A 3 -34.30 -51.46 -27.85
CA ASP A 3 -34.31 -51.13 -26.44
C ASP A 3 -33.45 -49.89 -26.21
N ASP A 4 -33.97 -49.03 -25.34
CA ASP A 4 -33.58 -47.66 -25.05
C ASP A 4 -32.35 -47.59 -24.14
N LEU A 5 -31.33 -46.85 -24.58
CA LEU A 5 -30.36 -46.16 -23.72
C LEU A 5 -30.19 -44.74 -24.27
N LYS A 6 -30.93 -43.79 -23.66
CA LYS A 6 -30.73 -42.33 -23.80
C LYS A 6 -29.69 -41.90 -22.76
N HIS A 7 -28.54 -41.36 -23.18
CA HIS A 7 -28.20 -39.93 -23.32
C HIS A 7 -26.67 -39.85 -23.60
N PRO A 8 -26.05 -38.71 -23.98
CA PRO A 8 -26.59 -37.37 -24.28
C PRO A 8 -26.05 -36.78 -25.61
N THR A 9 -26.75 -35.82 -26.20
CA THR A 9 -26.12 -34.82 -27.07
C THR A 9 -26.75 -33.46 -26.79
N THR A 10 -26.01 -32.61 -26.09
CA THR A 10 -26.30 -31.17 -25.96
C THR A 10 -25.49 -30.44 -27.03
N PRO A 11 -26.12 -29.79 -28.03
CA PRO A 11 -25.49 -28.71 -28.77
C PRO A 11 -25.91 -27.39 -28.08
N ARG A 12 -25.20 -26.99 -27.02
CA ARG A 12 -25.44 -25.71 -26.33
C ARG A 12 -24.25 -24.74 -26.40
N ALA A 13 -23.08 -25.19 -26.84
CA ALA A 13 -21.86 -24.37 -26.84
C ALA A 13 -21.76 -23.39 -28.03
N LEU A 14 -22.30 -23.75 -29.21
CA LEU A 14 -22.18 -22.90 -30.41
C LEU A 14 -23.16 -21.71 -30.41
N ASP A 15 -24.36 -21.84 -29.81
CA ASP A 15 -25.37 -20.77 -29.76
C ASP A 15 -25.09 -19.68 -28.72
N GLN A 16 -24.21 -19.94 -27.73
CA GLN A 16 -23.79 -18.94 -26.75
C GLN A 16 -22.67 -18.03 -27.30
N MET A 17 -21.85 -18.54 -28.23
CA MET A 17 -20.69 -17.81 -28.79
C MET A 17 -21.11 -16.69 -29.76
N ASP A 18 -22.20 -16.89 -30.51
CA ASP A 18 -22.78 -15.89 -31.43
C ASP A 18 -23.60 -14.81 -30.70
N ASN A 19 -23.92 -15.03 -29.42
CA ASN A 19 -24.67 -14.09 -28.58
C ASN A 19 -23.76 -13.14 -27.77
N ALA A 20 -22.55 -13.55 -27.40
CA ALA A 20 -21.59 -12.70 -26.66
C ALA A 20 -21.10 -11.48 -27.47
N ALA A 21 -21.09 -11.59 -28.80
CA ALA A 21 -20.69 -10.51 -29.71
C ALA A 21 -21.85 -9.57 -30.11
N ARG A 22 -23.05 -9.73 -29.51
CA ARG A 22 -24.20 -8.86 -29.77
C ARG A 22 -24.31 -7.80 -28.67
N PRO A 23 -24.41 -6.51 -29.02
CA PRO A 23 -24.52 -5.44 -28.02
C PRO A 23 -25.78 -5.61 -27.16
N GLY A 24 -25.63 -5.58 -25.84
CA GLY A 24 -26.73 -5.49 -24.87
C GLY A 24 -27.19 -6.78 -24.20
N ARG A 25 -26.45 -7.90 -24.27
CA ARG A 25 -26.76 -9.10 -23.48
C ARG A 25 -25.48 -9.68 -22.87
N GLY A 26 -25.26 -9.44 -21.59
CA GLY A 26 -24.10 -9.95 -20.85
C GLY A 26 -24.05 -11.48 -20.86
N VAL A 27 -22.84 -12.04 -20.90
CA VAL A 27 -22.57 -13.48 -20.77
C VAL A 27 -21.78 -13.72 -19.50
N GLU A 28 -22.10 -14.80 -18.78
CA GLU A 28 -21.36 -15.18 -17.58
C GLU A 28 -19.85 -15.35 -17.87
N PRO A 29 -18.97 -14.86 -16.99
CA PRO A 29 -17.54 -15.07 -17.05
C PRO A 29 -17.19 -16.52 -16.67
N SER A 30 -16.06 -17.03 -17.15
CA SER A 30 -15.46 -18.22 -16.56
C SER A 30 -14.97 -17.94 -15.13
N ALA A 31 -14.81 -18.97 -14.30
CA ALA A 31 -14.30 -18.81 -12.93
C ALA A 31 -12.91 -18.15 -12.92
N ARG A 32 -12.12 -18.37 -13.97
CA ARG A 32 -10.81 -17.74 -14.16
C ARG A 32 -10.92 -16.25 -14.46
N GLU A 33 -11.88 -15.85 -15.31
CA GLU A 33 -12.16 -14.45 -15.61
C GLU A 33 -12.63 -13.72 -14.33
N GLU A 34 -13.52 -14.33 -13.55
CA GLU A 34 -14.02 -13.79 -12.29
C GLU A 34 -12.92 -13.62 -11.24
N ARG A 35 -12.07 -14.64 -11.03
CA ARG A 35 -10.90 -14.53 -10.12
C ARG A 35 -9.92 -13.45 -10.56
N THR A 36 -9.66 -13.34 -11.86
CA THR A 36 -8.74 -12.32 -12.39
C THR A 36 -9.32 -10.91 -12.24
N TRP A 37 -10.63 -10.76 -12.44
CA TRP A 37 -11.33 -9.51 -12.21
C TRP A 37 -11.32 -9.13 -10.72
N LEU A 38 -11.66 -10.05 -9.81
CA LEU A 38 -11.60 -9.83 -8.35
C LEU A 38 -10.20 -9.43 -7.89
N ARG A 39 -9.14 -10.08 -8.42
CA ARG A 39 -7.76 -9.70 -8.13
C ARG A 39 -7.45 -8.28 -8.58
N GLN A 40 -7.91 -7.86 -9.76
CA GLN A 40 -7.75 -6.49 -10.26
C GLN A 40 -8.53 -5.47 -9.42
N GLN A 41 -9.65 -5.86 -8.78
CA GLN A 41 -10.39 -5.01 -7.86
C GLN A 41 -9.73 -4.90 -6.47
N GLN A 42 -9.11 -5.98 -5.98
CA GLN A 42 -8.40 -6.01 -4.70
C GLN A 42 -7.04 -5.32 -4.73
N ASP A 43 -6.45 -5.22 -5.91
CA ASP A 43 -5.17 -4.56 -6.18
C ASP A 43 -5.29 -3.78 -7.50
N PRO A 44 -5.91 -2.57 -7.49
CA PRO A 44 -6.11 -1.76 -8.70
C PRO A 44 -4.81 -1.38 -9.40
N ASP A 45 -3.70 -1.34 -8.65
CA ASP A 45 -2.36 -1.03 -9.13
C ASP A 45 -1.63 -2.27 -9.69
N ALA A 46 -2.22 -3.47 -9.57
CA ALA A 46 -1.69 -4.67 -10.20
C ALA A 46 -1.55 -4.47 -11.71
N VAL A 47 -0.32 -4.48 -12.21
CA VAL A 47 -0.06 -4.42 -13.65
C VAL A 47 -0.34 -5.77 -14.28
N LEU A 48 -1.62 -6.02 -14.60
CA LEU A 48 -2.11 -7.24 -15.26
C LEU A 48 -2.27 -7.06 -16.78
N ARG A 49 -1.65 -6.02 -17.35
CA ARG A 49 -1.60 -5.76 -18.79
C ARG A 49 -0.24 -6.18 -19.37
N HIS A 50 -0.29 -6.82 -20.53
CA HIS A 50 0.88 -7.22 -21.31
C HIS A 50 0.83 -6.59 -22.69
N VAL A 51 2.01 -6.38 -23.29
CA VAL A 51 2.12 -5.68 -24.56
C VAL A 51 2.96 -6.44 -25.58
N MET A 52 2.49 -6.40 -26.83
CA MET A 52 3.11 -7.05 -27.98
C MET A 52 3.39 -5.99 -29.04
N ALA A 53 4.66 -5.58 -29.18
CA ALA A 53 5.03 -4.48 -30.08
C ALA A 53 5.82 -4.94 -31.31
N PHE A 54 5.51 -4.36 -32.47
CA PHE A 54 6.14 -4.65 -33.77
C PHE A 54 6.56 -3.36 -34.45
N ARG A 55 7.86 -3.24 -34.71
CA ARG A 55 8.48 -2.25 -35.58
C ARG A 55 8.27 -2.63 -37.04
N LEU A 56 7.74 -1.70 -37.82
CA LEU A 56 7.36 -1.87 -39.22
C LEU A 56 8.16 -0.87 -40.06
N THR A 57 8.95 -1.38 -40.99
CA THR A 57 9.83 -0.59 -41.88
C THR A 57 9.56 -0.94 -43.35
N GLY A 58 9.91 -0.07 -44.29
CA GLY A 58 9.67 -0.31 -45.72
C GLY A 58 8.39 0.29 -46.30
N GLY A 59 7.83 1.33 -45.67
CA GLY A 59 6.68 2.08 -46.21
C GLY A 59 5.31 1.53 -45.81
N ALA A 60 5.13 1.13 -44.54
CA ALA A 60 3.83 0.70 -44.03
C ALA A 60 2.80 1.85 -44.10
N ASP A 61 1.65 1.59 -44.73
CA ASP A 61 0.54 2.55 -44.78
C ASP A 61 -0.20 2.54 -43.43
N ALA A 62 0.01 3.59 -42.64
CA ALA A 62 -0.58 3.71 -41.30
C ALA A 62 -2.12 3.69 -41.31
N GLY A 63 -2.76 4.23 -42.36
CA GLY A 63 -4.22 4.22 -42.49
C GLY A 63 -4.75 2.81 -42.77
N ARG A 64 -4.11 2.10 -43.70
CA ARG A 64 -4.46 0.69 -44.00
C ARG A 64 -4.22 -0.22 -42.81
N LEU A 65 -3.14 0.03 -42.06
CA LEU A 65 -2.81 -0.71 -40.85
C LEU A 65 -3.78 -0.45 -39.70
N ALA A 66 -4.26 0.80 -39.52
CA ALA A 66 -5.28 1.13 -38.52
C ALA A 66 -6.59 0.40 -38.79
N VAL A 67 -7.04 0.38 -40.04
CA VAL A 67 -8.25 -0.36 -40.45
C VAL A 67 -8.06 -1.86 -40.23
N ALA A 68 -6.90 -2.40 -40.63
CA ALA A 68 -6.60 -3.82 -40.45
C ALA A 68 -6.54 -4.24 -38.97
N ALA A 69 -5.94 -3.41 -38.11
CA ALA A 69 -5.87 -3.65 -36.67
C ALA A 69 -7.26 -3.61 -36.03
N ALA A 70 -8.06 -2.58 -36.33
CA ALA A 70 -9.43 -2.45 -35.80
C ALA A 70 -10.30 -3.65 -36.17
N GLN A 71 -10.27 -4.06 -37.44
CA GLN A 71 -11.04 -5.21 -37.91
C GLN A 71 -10.48 -6.55 -37.38
N ALA A 72 -9.19 -6.65 -37.09
CA ALA A 72 -8.62 -7.88 -36.55
C ALA A 72 -9.04 -8.15 -35.10
N ILE A 73 -9.24 -7.09 -34.30
CA ILE A 73 -9.64 -7.17 -32.89
C ILE A 73 -11.14 -6.99 -32.66
N GLU A 74 -11.91 -6.69 -33.72
CA GLU A 74 -13.37 -6.59 -33.69
C GLU A 74 -13.99 -7.89 -33.18
N GLY A 75 -14.79 -7.80 -32.10
CA GLY A 75 -15.39 -8.95 -31.41
C GLY A 75 -14.53 -9.52 -30.27
N LEU A 76 -13.37 -8.93 -29.98
CA LEU A 76 -12.54 -9.19 -28.80
C LEU A 76 -12.48 -7.98 -27.84
N ASP A 77 -13.27 -6.95 -28.12
CA ASP A 77 -13.43 -5.73 -27.32
C ASP A 77 -14.37 -5.98 -26.13
N LEU A 78 -13.95 -6.85 -25.21
CA LEU A 78 -14.75 -7.26 -24.05
C LEU A 78 -14.57 -6.32 -22.85
N ARG A 79 -15.67 -6.05 -22.14
CA ARG A 79 -15.75 -5.37 -20.83
C ARG A 79 -16.36 -6.30 -19.78
N TYR A 80 -16.02 -6.07 -18.53
CA TYR A 80 -16.41 -6.84 -17.36
C TYR A 80 -17.09 -5.92 -16.36
N ARG A 81 -18.42 -5.96 -16.30
CA ARG A 81 -19.26 -5.09 -15.46
C ARG A 81 -19.90 -5.91 -14.35
N PHE A 82 -19.86 -5.41 -13.12
CA PHE A 82 -20.54 -6.04 -11.99
C PHE A 82 -22.00 -5.56 -11.93
N ASP A 83 -22.92 -6.49 -11.68
CA ASP A 83 -24.33 -6.24 -11.48
C ASP A 83 -24.77 -6.84 -10.14
N ASP A 84 -25.44 -6.06 -9.29
CA ASP A 84 -25.80 -6.48 -7.93
C ASP A 84 -26.74 -7.70 -7.88
N ALA A 85 -27.49 -7.96 -8.95
CA ALA A 85 -28.43 -9.09 -9.03
C ALA A 85 -27.84 -10.30 -9.77
N GLU A 86 -27.06 -10.05 -10.83
CA GLU A 86 -26.59 -11.08 -11.76
C GLU A 86 -25.09 -11.41 -11.62
N GLY A 87 -24.36 -10.69 -10.76
CA GLY A 87 -22.93 -10.85 -10.55
C GLY A 87 -22.08 -10.22 -11.66
N LEU A 88 -20.88 -10.75 -11.88
CA LEU A 88 -19.99 -10.25 -12.92
C LEU A 88 -20.50 -10.67 -14.32
N LEU A 89 -20.60 -9.71 -15.25
CA LEU A 89 -21.08 -9.91 -16.62
C LEU A 89 -20.04 -9.50 -17.65
N VAL A 90 -19.93 -10.27 -18.75
CA VAL A 90 -19.07 -9.95 -19.89
C VAL A 90 -19.89 -9.37 -21.03
N GLU A 91 -19.52 -8.18 -21.50
CA GLU A 91 -20.25 -7.43 -22.54
C GLU A 91 -19.29 -6.93 -23.64
N ALA A 92 -19.80 -6.74 -24.87
CA ALA A 92 -19.04 -6.11 -25.95
C ALA A 92 -19.02 -4.58 -25.80
N ALA A 93 -17.84 -3.95 -25.94
CA ALA A 93 -17.63 -2.52 -25.75
C ALA A 93 -18.37 -1.63 -26.78
N GLY A 94 -18.69 -2.16 -27.96
CA GLY A 94 -19.65 -1.57 -28.90
C GLY A 94 -19.21 -0.29 -29.62
N ARG A 95 -18.01 0.24 -29.35
CA ARG A 95 -17.42 1.41 -30.02
C ARG A 95 -16.04 1.10 -30.59
N ALA A 96 -15.96 0.96 -31.92
CA ALA A 96 -14.71 0.75 -32.65
C ALA A 96 -13.66 1.87 -32.48
N ALA A 97 -14.07 3.07 -32.03
CA ALA A 97 -13.20 4.24 -31.89
C ALA A 97 -12.13 4.09 -30.78
N ASP A 98 -12.37 3.25 -29.78
CA ASP A 98 -11.42 3.03 -28.67
C ASP A 98 -10.50 1.81 -28.91
N ALA A 99 -10.72 1.07 -29.99
CA ALA A 99 -10.00 -0.17 -30.29
C ALA A 99 -8.58 0.09 -30.85
N VAL A 100 -8.38 1.19 -31.59
CA VAL A 100 -7.08 1.57 -32.17
C VAL A 100 -6.76 3.03 -31.85
N ARG A 101 -5.67 3.27 -31.13
CA ARG A 101 -5.15 4.61 -30.85
C ARG A 101 -3.95 4.91 -31.74
N ILE A 102 -3.99 6.00 -32.49
CA ILE A 102 -2.87 6.46 -33.33
C ILE A 102 -2.17 7.61 -32.62
N VAL A 103 -0.86 7.50 -32.43
CA VAL A 103 -0.04 8.49 -31.71
C VAL A 103 1.16 8.85 -32.58
N ARG A 104 1.41 10.15 -32.77
CA ARG A 104 2.67 10.62 -33.38
C ARG A 104 3.72 10.77 -32.30
N VAL A 105 4.93 10.28 -32.58
CA VAL A 105 6.06 10.29 -31.65
C VAL A 105 7.30 10.81 -32.36
N GLU A 106 8.18 11.45 -31.60
CA GLU A 106 9.38 12.12 -32.15
C GLU A 106 10.39 11.09 -32.67
N ASP A 107 10.57 10.00 -31.94
CA ASP A 107 11.50 8.93 -32.25
C ASP A 107 11.06 7.57 -31.68
N ARG A 108 11.93 6.57 -31.83
CA ARG A 108 11.71 5.21 -31.31
C ARG A 108 11.68 5.16 -29.78
N ALA A 109 12.47 5.97 -29.09
CA ALA A 109 12.52 5.97 -27.64
C ALA A 109 11.18 6.45 -27.06
N ALA A 110 10.66 7.56 -27.60
CA ALA A 110 9.33 8.06 -27.29
C ALA A 110 8.23 7.04 -27.62
N ALA A 111 8.37 6.30 -28.73
CA ALA A 111 7.47 5.21 -29.07
C ALA A 111 7.47 4.11 -28.00
N LEU A 112 8.65 3.63 -27.59
CA LEU A 112 8.79 2.58 -26.58
C LEU A 112 8.29 3.04 -25.20
N ALA A 113 8.56 4.29 -24.81
CA ALA A 113 8.03 4.88 -23.59
C ALA A 113 6.50 4.91 -23.61
N ALA A 114 5.88 5.29 -24.72
CA ALA A 114 4.42 5.27 -24.86
C ALA A 114 3.83 3.85 -24.81
N VAL A 115 4.53 2.86 -25.35
CA VAL A 115 4.11 1.44 -25.22
C VAL A 115 4.17 0.96 -23.77
N LEU A 116 5.23 1.31 -23.04
CA LEU A 116 5.41 0.91 -21.64
C LEU A 116 4.49 1.69 -20.69
N ALA A 117 4.21 2.96 -20.97
CA ALA A 117 3.15 3.71 -20.29
C ALA A 117 1.80 3.01 -20.49
N ALA A 118 1.47 2.60 -21.72
CA ALA A 118 0.23 1.88 -22.00
C ALA A 118 0.16 0.49 -21.35
N GLN A 119 1.30 -0.12 -21.01
CA GLN A 119 1.36 -1.32 -20.17
C GLN A 119 1.06 -1.01 -18.71
N ALA A 120 1.56 0.12 -18.20
CA ALA A 120 1.44 0.56 -16.81
C ALA A 120 0.09 1.22 -16.47
N GLU A 121 -0.67 1.66 -17.48
CA GLU A 121 -1.97 2.28 -17.26
C GLU A 121 -2.90 1.33 -16.46
N PRO A 122 -3.59 1.81 -15.41
CA PRO A 122 -4.56 1.04 -14.64
C PRO A 122 -5.67 0.44 -15.51
N ALA A 123 -6.14 -0.75 -15.14
CA ALA A 123 -7.13 -1.49 -15.90
C ALA A 123 -8.56 -1.33 -15.38
N ASP A 124 -9.28 -0.37 -15.95
CA ASP A 124 -10.73 -0.25 -15.78
C ASP A 124 -11.45 -1.18 -16.78
N LEU A 125 -11.65 -2.44 -16.38
CA LEU A 125 -12.31 -3.44 -17.22
C LEU A 125 -13.82 -3.21 -17.39
N GLU A 126 -14.42 -2.36 -16.56
CA GLU A 126 -15.85 -2.03 -16.63
C GLU A 126 -16.12 -1.02 -17.75
N HIS A 127 -15.24 -0.02 -17.90
CA HIS A 127 -15.43 1.07 -18.86
C HIS A 127 -14.51 0.99 -20.09
N ALA A 128 -13.42 0.22 -20.04
CA ALA A 128 -12.46 0.06 -21.15
C ALA A 128 -12.32 -1.40 -21.60
N PRO A 129 -12.09 -1.64 -22.91
CA PRO A 129 -11.91 -3.00 -23.40
C PRO A 129 -10.63 -3.63 -22.85
N ALA A 130 -10.69 -4.93 -22.58
CA ALA A 130 -9.55 -5.72 -22.13
C ALA A 130 -8.44 -5.86 -23.21
N LEU A 131 -8.68 -5.42 -24.45
CA LEU A 131 -7.77 -5.48 -25.59
C LEU A 131 -7.80 -4.15 -26.38
N ARG A 132 -6.63 -3.61 -26.75
CA ARG A 132 -6.50 -2.44 -27.63
C ARG A 132 -5.23 -2.50 -28.49
N ALA A 133 -5.24 -1.79 -29.62
CA ALA A 133 -4.07 -1.59 -30.46
C ALA A 133 -3.59 -0.13 -30.42
N LEU A 134 -2.28 0.06 -30.45
CA LEU A 134 -1.59 1.35 -30.55
C LEU A 134 -0.77 1.38 -31.84
N LEU A 135 -0.90 2.47 -32.59
CA LEU A 135 -0.11 2.76 -33.78
C LEU A 135 0.73 4.01 -33.53
N LEU A 136 2.01 3.81 -33.28
CA LEU A 136 2.97 4.86 -32.98
C LEU A 136 3.74 5.21 -34.24
N LEU A 137 3.57 6.45 -34.70
CA LEU A 137 4.14 6.95 -35.96
C LEU A 137 5.42 7.74 -35.66
N ALA A 138 6.57 7.13 -35.91
CA ALA A 138 7.88 7.78 -35.87
C ALA A 138 8.30 8.21 -37.30
N PRO A 139 9.30 9.10 -37.47
CA PRO A 139 9.67 9.64 -38.78
C PRO A 139 10.02 8.58 -39.85
N ASP A 140 10.70 7.49 -39.46
CA ASP A 140 11.22 6.47 -40.39
C ASP A 140 10.56 5.09 -40.24
N GLU A 141 9.65 4.92 -39.27
CA GLU A 141 9.04 3.62 -38.95
C GLU A 141 7.70 3.75 -38.22
N VAL A 142 6.90 2.68 -38.28
CA VAL A 142 5.64 2.55 -37.54
C VAL A 142 5.79 1.46 -36.49
N ILE A 143 5.32 1.70 -35.27
CA ILE A 143 5.25 0.67 -34.22
C ILE A 143 3.79 0.31 -33.97
N LEU A 144 3.43 -0.94 -34.25
CA LEU A 144 2.16 -1.54 -33.89
C LEU A 144 2.31 -2.24 -32.52
N ALA A 145 1.64 -1.75 -31.49
CA ALA A 145 1.60 -2.40 -30.19
C ALA A 145 0.18 -2.90 -29.87
N ILE A 146 0.05 -4.14 -29.40
CA ILE A 146 -1.20 -4.69 -28.90
C ILE A 146 -1.10 -4.81 -27.39
N VAL A 147 -1.99 -4.11 -26.68
CA VAL A 147 -2.08 -4.11 -25.22
C VAL A 147 -3.28 -4.97 -24.84
N ALA A 148 -3.06 -5.99 -24.03
CA ALA A 148 -4.11 -6.89 -23.58
C ALA A 148 -4.01 -7.16 -22.08
N HIS A 149 -5.17 -7.36 -21.45
CA HIS A 149 -5.30 -7.69 -20.04
C HIS A 149 -5.26 -9.21 -19.85
N ARG A 150 -4.66 -9.69 -18.74
CA ARG A 150 -4.51 -11.13 -18.42
C ARG A 150 -5.82 -11.90 -18.32
N ILE A 151 -6.92 -11.18 -18.10
CA ILE A 151 -8.27 -11.77 -18.12
C ILE A 151 -8.57 -12.50 -19.43
N LEU A 152 -7.92 -12.10 -20.55
CA LEU A 152 -8.04 -12.71 -21.87
C LEU A 152 -7.14 -13.94 -22.10
N ASP A 153 -6.23 -14.28 -21.18
CA ASP A 153 -5.29 -15.40 -21.35
C ASP A 153 -6.06 -16.72 -21.61
N GLY A 154 -5.61 -17.55 -22.55
CA GLY A 154 -6.30 -18.81 -22.88
C GLY A 154 -7.66 -18.66 -23.60
N ILE A 155 -8.21 -17.45 -23.71
CA ILE A 155 -9.48 -17.18 -24.42
C ILE A 155 -9.19 -16.74 -25.87
N VAL A 156 -8.17 -15.90 -26.09
CA VAL A 156 -7.82 -15.34 -27.42
C VAL A 156 -6.85 -16.25 -28.18
N VAL A 157 -7.16 -16.54 -29.45
CA VAL A 157 -6.27 -17.28 -30.37
C VAL A 157 -5.47 -16.31 -31.26
N TRP A 158 -4.32 -15.90 -30.76
CA TRP A 158 -3.56 -14.79 -31.34
C TRP A 158 -2.91 -14.99 -32.71
N PRO A 159 -2.42 -16.19 -33.10
CA PRO A 159 -2.03 -16.43 -34.49
C PRO A 159 -3.14 -16.08 -35.49
N ALA A 160 -4.39 -16.40 -35.15
CA ALA A 160 -5.54 -16.06 -35.98
C ALA A 160 -5.78 -14.54 -36.05
N VAL A 161 -5.58 -13.81 -34.95
CA VAL A 161 -5.66 -12.33 -34.93
C VAL A 161 -4.64 -11.71 -35.89
N PHE A 162 -3.39 -12.19 -35.88
CA PHE A 162 -2.34 -11.66 -36.76
C PHE A 162 -2.47 -12.07 -38.22
N GLU A 163 -2.92 -13.31 -38.49
CA GLU A 163 -3.21 -13.75 -39.84
C GLU A 163 -4.38 -12.95 -40.44
N ARG A 164 -5.41 -12.68 -39.65
CA ARG A 164 -6.53 -11.82 -40.04
C ARG A 164 -6.04 -10.41 -40.36
N LEU A 165 -5.26 -9.80 -39.46
CA LEU A 165 -4.64 -8.48 -39.67
C LEU A 165 -3.83 -8.45 -40.98
N SER A 166 -2.96 -9.45 -41.19
CA SER A 166 -2.13 -9.57 -42.39
C SER A 166 -2.95 -9.64 -43.67
N ARG A 167 -4.01 -10.46 -43.71
CA ARG A 167 -4.87 -10.59 -44.89
C ARG A 167 -5.61 -9.30 -45.20
N ILE A 168 -6.18 -8.65 -44.18
CA ILE A 168 -6.90 -7.37 -44.35
C ILE A 168 -5.94 -6.30 -44.85
N HIS A 169 -4.78 -6.17 -44.21
CA HIS A 169 -3.75 -5.22 -44.62
C HIS A 169 -3.26 -5.49 -46.05
N ASN A 170 -3.12 -6.74 -46.48
CA ASN A 170 -2.67 -7.04 -47.85
C ASN A 170 -3.80 -7.00 -48.89
N GLY A 171 -5.06 -6.88 -48.46
CA GLY A 171 -6.23 -6.87 -49.35
C GLY A 171 -6.62 -8.26 -49.86
N HIS A 172 -6.24 -9.31 -49.13
CA HIS A 172 -6.67 -10.67 -49.42
C HIS A 172 -8.03 -10.95 -48.78
N PRO A 173 -8.94 -11.68 -49.46
CA PRO A 173 -10.20 -12.10 -48.86
C PRO A 173 -9.96 -13.00 -47.64
N LEU A 174 -10.81 -12.84 -46.63
CA LEU A 174 -10.87 -13.74 -45.48
C LEU A 174 -11.45 -15.10 -45.93
N PRO A 175 -10.86 -16.25 -45.52
CA PRO A 175 -11.41 -17.57 -45.81
C PRO A 175 -12.84 -17.71 -45.31
N ALA A 176 -13.69 -18.49 -46.01
CA ALA A 176 -14.99 -18.88 -45.50
C ALA A 176 -14.82 -19.68 -44.19
N GLY A 177 -15.32 -19.13 -43.07
CA GLY A 177 -15.07 -19.63 -41.70
C GLY A 177 -14.22 -18.70 -40.81
N VAL A 178 -13.50 -17.73 -41.41
CA VAL A 178 -12.72 -16.67 -40.71
C VAL A 178 -13.38 -15.28 -40.90
N ALA A 179 -14.55 -15.25 -41.54
CA ALA A 179 -15.33 -14.03 -41.76
C ALA A 179 -16.17 -13.60 -40.54
N GLY A 180 -16.15 -14.38 -39.45
CA GLY A 180 -16.74 -14.03 -38.15
C GLY A 180 -15.72 -13.45 -37.17
N ALA A 181 -16.20 -12.95 -36.02
CA ALA A 181 -15.37 -12.51 -34.90
C ALA A 181 -14.31 -13.59 -34.53
N PRO A 182 -13.12 -13.21 -34.03
CA PRO A 182 -12.10 -14.17 -33.65
C PRO A 182 -12.69 -15.17 -32.66
N THR A 183 -12.43 -16.47 -32.86
CA THR A 183 -13.02 -17.51 -32.03
C THR A 183 -12.42 -17.46 -30.62
N LEU A 184 -13.24 -17.02 -29.65
CA LEU A 184 -12.95 -17.17 -28.22
C LEU A 184 -12.99 -18.67 -27.86
N ARG A 185 -11.98 -19.18 -27.14
CA ARG A 185 -12.02 -20.53 -26.57
C ARG A 185 -12.69 -20.48 -25.20
N ARG A 186 -13.99 -20.79 -25.10
CA ARG A 186 -14.68 -21.11 -23.84
C ARG A 186 -15.10 -22.59 -23.87
N GLY A 187 -14.22 -23.48 -23.41
CA GLY A 187 -14.48 -24.93 -23.33
C GLY A 187 -14.87 -25.36 -21.90
N PRO A 188 -15.39 -26.59 -21.69
CA PRO A 188 -15.68 -27.09 -20.35
C PRO A 188 -14.38 -27.17 -19.54
N GLU A 189 -14.39 -26.55 -18.36
CA GLU A 189 -13.24 -26.46 -17.46
C GLU A 189 -12.75 -27.85 -17.02
N GLY A 190 -11.43 -28.03 -16.97
CA GLY A 190 -10.82 -29.14 -16.25
C GLY A 190 -11.10 -29.03 -14.74
N PRO A 191 -10.87 -30.09 -13.96
CA PRO A 191 -11.22 -30.12 -12.54
C PRO A 191 -10.57 -28.95 -11.77
N ASP A 192 -11.35 -28.35 -10.88
CA ASP A 192 -10.99 -27.26 -9.97
C ASP A 192 -9.83 -27.70 -9.06
N ASP A 193 -8.61 -27.42 -9.50
CA ASP A 193 -7.41 -27.63 -8.73
C ASP A 193 -7.19 -26.38 -7.87
N GLY A 194 -7.66 -26.42 -6.63
CA GLY A 194 -7.50 -25.39 -5.58
C GLY A 194 -6.05 -25.13 -5.16
N VAL A 195 -5.17 -24.87 -6.13
CA VAL A 195 -3.75 -24.55 -5.98
C VAL A 195 -3.47 -23.26 -6.75
N GLU A 196 -3.71 -22.12 -6.10
CA GLU A 196 -3.00 -20.88 -6.42
C GLU A 196 -2.31 -20.33 -5.17
N ARG A 197 -1.53 -21.17 -4.50
CA ARG A 197 -0.25 -20.68 -3.98
C ARG A 197 0.65 -20.58 -5.20
N GLU A 198 0.87 -19.35 -5.64
CA GLU A 198 1.70 -18.96 -6.80
C GLU A 198 1.17 -19.29 -8.20
N ALA A 199 0.29 -18.43 -8.71
CA ALA A 199 0.37 -18.05 -10.12
C ALA A 199 1.47 -16.96 -10.32
N ARG A 200 2.68 -17.21 -9.80
CA ARG A 200 3.94 -16.72 -10.39
C ARG A 200 4.35 -17.66 -11.53
N GLY A 201 3.41 -18.10 -12.36
CA GLY A 201 3.76 -18.76 -13.62
C GLY A 201 4.23 -17.69 -14.61
N PRO A 202 5.26 -17.93 -15.44
CA PRO A 202 5.56 -16.97 -16.49
C PRO A 202 4.34 -16.85 -17.40
N LEU A 203 4.06 -15.60 -17.77
CA LEU A 203 3.10 -15.13 -18.77
C LEU A 203 2.57 -16.25 -19.67
N LEU A 204 1.25 -16.47 -19.67
CA LEU A 204 0.55 -17.37 -20.57
C LEU A 204 0.58 -16.83 -22.02
N PHE A 205 1.77 -16.73 -22.60
CA PHE A 205 2.00 -16.47 -24.02
C PHE A 205 3.12 -17.34 -24.57
N PRO A 206 2.82 -18.59 -24.98
CA PRO A 206 3.75 -19.48 -25.71
C PRO A 206 4.24 -18.95 -27.08
N TRP A 207 4.05 -17.68 -27.41
CA TRP A 207 4.16 -17.22 -28.80
C TRP A 207 4.53 -15.74 -28.90
N LEU A 208 5.30 -15.16 -27.97
CA LEU A 208 5.73 -13.76 -28.09
C LEU A 208 7.22 -13.70 -28.50
N ARG A 209 7.52 -13.43 -29.80
CA ARG A 209 8.86 -13.34 -30.49
C ARG A 209 8.92 -12.46 -31.76
N ARG A 210 10.12 -11.89 -32.08
CA ARG A 210 10.67 -11.66 -33.44
C ARG A 210 12.04 -10.94 -33.40
N ALA A 211 12.82 -11.31 -34.40
CA ALA A 211 14.14 -10.91 -34.86
C ALA A 211 14.40 -9.42 -35.20
N VAL A 212 15.66 -9.04 -34.94
CA VAL A 212 16.47 -8.20 -35.84
C VAL A 212 17.54 -9.10 -36.46
N ARG A 213 17.81 -8.92 -37.76
CA ARG A 213 18.97 -9.51 -38.45
C ARG A 213 20.25 -9.00 -37.79
N ALA A 214 20.94 -9.89 -37.09
CA ALA A 214 22.36 -9.76 -36.82
C ALA A 214 23.00 -11.10 -37.13
N GLU A 215 24.10 -11.04 -37.87
CA GLU A 215 25.00 -12.15 -38.11
C GLU A 215 25.37 -12.81 -36.77
N ALA A 216 25.45 -14.14 -36.78
CA ALA A 216 25.85 -15.03 -35.69
C ALA A 216 26.29 -14.38 -34.35
N GLY A 217 25.50 -14.61 -33.28
CA GLY A 217 26.06 -14.79 -31.93
C GLY A 217 25.96 -13.65 -30.90
N THR A 218 25.34 -12.50 -31.20
CA THR A 218 25.21 -11.42 -30.19
C THR A 218 23.96 -11.56 -29.33
N ILE A 219 24.14 -11.65 -28.00
CA ILE A 219 23.06 -11.52 -27.01
C ILE A 219 22.48 -10.12 -27.11
N THR A 220 21.18 -10.04 -27.30
CA THR A 220 20.49 -8.73 -27.32
C THR A 220 19.87 -8.50 -25.95
N ASP A 221 20.30 -7.43 -25.29
CA ASP A 221 19.65 -6.89 -24.10
C ASP A 221 18.46 -6.05 -24.54
N PHE A 222 17.26 -6.48 -24.18
CA PHE A 222 16.02 -5.80 -24.55
C PHE A 222 15.55 -4.78 -23.51
N GLY A 223 16.29 -4.61 -22.41
CA GLY A 223 15.94 -3.74 -21.27
C GLY A 223 16.46 -2.30 -21.35
N ARG A 224 17.29 -1.93 -22.34
CA ARG A 224 17.89 -0.58 -22.47
C ARG A 224 17.16 0.33 -23.47
N ALA A 225 15.83 0.33 -23.48
CA ALA A 225 15.15 1.51 -24.00
C ALA A 225 15.53 2.70 -23.08
N PRO A 226 15.80 3.91 -23.59
CA PRO A 226 15.92 5.08 -22.72
C PRO A 226 14.53 5.33 -22.16
N LEU A 227 14.27 4.75 -20.99
CA LEU A 227 13.06 5.00 -20.23
C LEU A 227 13.37 6.18 -19.32
N SER A 228 12.52 7.20 -19.39
CA SER A 228 12.55 8.31 -18.45
C SER A 228 12.31 7.79 -17.03
N ASP A 229 13.20 8.15 -16.12
CA ASP A 229 13.04 8.29 -14.66
C ASP A 229 11.78 7.66 -14.05
N THR A 230 11.68 6.33 -14.06
CA THR A 230 10.64 5.60 -13.32
C THR A 230 11.30 4.52 -12.48
N ASP A 231 11.28 4.69 -11.16
CA ASP A 231 12.04 3.94 -10.14
C ASP A 231 11.54 2.50 -9.86
N ALA A 232 10.61 1.97 -10.67
CA ALA A 232 10.13 0.59 -10.50
C ALA A 232 11.03 -0.43 -11.23
N PRO A 233 11.57 -1.47 -10.56
CA PRO A 233 12.38 -2.48 -11.21
C PRO A 233 11.55 -3.28 -12.22
N LEU A 234 12.04 -3.35 -13.46
CA LEU A 234 11.41 -4.13 -14.53
C LEU A 234 12.02 -5.54 -14.61
N ALA A 235 11.19 -6.54 -14.92
CA ALA A 235 11.72 -7.86 -15.28
C ALA A 235 12.50 -7.75 -16.60
N ALA A 236 13.82 -8.01 -16.53
CA ALA A 236 14.70 -7.92 -17.68
C ALA A 236 14.50 -9.13 -18.59
N ARG A 237 14.51 -8.89 -19.90
CA ARG A 237 14.33 -9.92 -20.92
C ARG A 237 15.56 -9.95 -21.82
N HIS A 238 16.11 -11.13 -22.00
CA HIS A 238 17.26 -11.39 -22.84
C HIS A 238 16.93 -12.50 -23.83
N GLY A 239 17.50 -12.43 -25.02
CA GLY A 239 17.27 -13.45 -26.03
C GLY A 239 18.39 -13.55 -27.03
N LEU A 240 18.48 -14.73 -27.62
CA LEU A 240 19.51 -15.11 -28.57
C LEU A 240 18.94 -16.05 -29.62
N ARG A 241 19.42 -15.87 -30.86
CA ARG A 241 19.12 -16.76 -32.00
C ARG A 241 20.42 -17.44 -32.43
N LEU A 242 20.34 -18.75 -32.60
CA LEU A 242 21.45 -19.63 -32.88
C LEU A 242 21.14 -20.47 -34.13
N VAL A 243 22.11 -20.66 -35.00
CA VAL A 243 21.97 -21.54 -36.17
C VAL A 243 22.33 -22.96 -35.76
N ALA A 244 21.51 -23.97 -36.07
CA ALA A 244 21.71 -25.37 -35.66
C ALA A 244 23.12 -25.91 -35.89
N GLY A 245 23.83 -25.44 -36.93
CA GLY A 245 25.19 -25.87 -37.24
C GLY A 245 26.23 -25.55 -36.15
N ALA A 246 25.91 -24.71 -35.17
CA ALA A 246 26.83 -24.32 -34.09
C ALA A 246 26.99 -25.36 -32.97
N PHE A 247 26.13 -26.40 -32.90
CA PHE A 247 26.10 -27.32 -31.75
C PHE A 247 26.19 -28.80 -32.15
N ALA A 248 27.39 -29.24 -32.53
CA ALA A 248 27.67 -30.67 -32.75
C ALA A 248 27.41 -31.54 -31.49
N GLY A 249 27.38 -30.94 -30.30
CA GLY A 249 27.16 -31.61 -29.00
C GLY A 249 25.70 -31.86 -28.61
N LEU A 250 24.71 -31.34 -29.35
CA LEU A 250 23.29 -31.57 -29.06
C LEU A 250 22.80 -32.98 -29.44
N GLY A 251 23.57 -33.73 -30.24
CA GLY A 251 23.16 -35.04 -30.74
C GLY A 251 22.19 -34.95 -31.93
N PRO A 252 21.57 -36.07 -32.33
CA PRO A 252 20.63 -36.09 -33.46
C PRO A 252 19.40 -35.23 -33.16
N VAL A 253 18.94 -34.47 -34.15
CA VAL A 253 17.75 -33.60 -34.03
C VAL A 253 16.50 -34.47 -33.83
N PRO A 254 15.76 -34.31 -32.73
CA PRO A 254 14.55 -35.09 -32.49
C PRO A 254 13.42 -34.76 -33.48
N PRO A 255 12.55 -35.73 -33.83
CA PRO A 255 11.50 -35.52 -34.83
C PRO A 255 10.33 -34.67 -34.34
N THR A 256 9.97 -34.69 -33.05
CA THR A 256 8.81 -33.97 -32.52
C THR A 256 9.18 -32.71 -31.74
N GLN A 257 8.22 -31.79 -31.59
CA GLN A 257 8.38 -30.55 -30.83
C GLN A 257 8.62 -30.81 -29.33
N ASP A 258 7.92 -31.79 -28.75
CA ASP A 258 8.06 -32.17 -27.34
C ASP A 258 9.43 -32.80 -27.06
N GLU A 259 9.96 -33.62 -27.96
CA GLU A 259 11.31 -34.17 -27.82
C GLU A 259 12.40 -33.09 -27.95
N LYS A 260 12.22 -32.13 -28.87
CA LYS A 260 13.11 -30.95 -28.99
C LYS A 260 13.08 -30.11 -27.71
N PHE A 261 11.90 -29.88 -27.14
CA PHE A 261 11.74 -29.17 -25.87
C PHE A 261 12.40 -29.91 -24.71
N ALA A 262 12.17 -31.22 -24.59
CA ALA A 262 12.75 -32.05 -23.54
C ALA A 262 14.28 -32.07 -23.59
N LEU A 263 14.87 -32.11 -24.78
CA LEU A 263 16.32 -32.02 -24.97
C LEU A 263 16.88 -30.69 -24.44
N LEU A 264 16.26 -29.56 -24.79
CA LEU A 264 16.72 -28.24 -24.36
C LEU A 264 16.53 -28.02 -22.85
N ALA A 265 15.38 -28.45 -22.31
CA ALA A 265 15.10 -28.39 -20.87
C ALA A 265 16.05 -29.28 -20.04
N ALA A 266 16.43 -30.46 -20.55
CA ALA A 266 17.44 -31.32 -19.91
C ALA A 266 18.81 -30.64 -19.85
N ARG A 267 19.23 -29.99 -20.94
CA ARG A 267 20.51 -29.24 -20.98
C ARG A 267 20.50 -28.06 -20.03
N LEU A 268 19.38 -27.33 -19.97
CA LEU A 268 19.21 -26.22 -19.04
C LEU A 268 19.29 -26.70 -17.58
N SER A 269 18.63 -27.80 -17.24
CA SER A 269 18.67 -28.37 -15.89
C SER A 269 20.09 -28.72 -15.45
N ALA A 270 20.85 -29.42 -16.30
CA ALA A 270 22.24 -29.77 -16.01
C ALA A 270 23.13 -28.54 -15.87
N PHE A 271 22.92 -27.53 -16.74
CA PHE A 271 23.62 -26.24 -16.67
C PHE A 271 23.35 -25.53 -15.35
N LEU A 272 22.08 -25.34 -14.96
CA LEU A 272 21.72 -24.65 -13.73
C LEU A 272 22.26 -25.37 -12.49
N ALA A 273 22.17 -26.71 -12.44
CA ALA A 273 22.70 -27.51 -11.34
C ALA A 273 24.22 -27.37 -11.23
N GLY A 274 24.93 -27.43 -12.36
CA GLY A 274 26.38 -27.26 -12.41
C GLY A 274 26.83 -25.84 -12.06
N TYR A 275 26.12 -24.83 -12.57
CA TYR A 275 26.42 -23.42 -12.36
C TYR A 275 26.20 -22.98 -10.91
N ALA A 276 25.14 -23.49 -10.28
CA ALA A 276 24.83 -23.23 -8.86
C ALA A 276 25.59 -24.13 -7.88
N GLY A 277 26.30 -25.16 -8.35
CA GLY A 277 26.92 -26.17 -7.49
C GLY A 277 25.90 -27.05 -6.73
N ALA A 278 24.68 -27.18 -7.25
CA ALA A 278 23.60 -27.94 -6.64
C ALA A 278 23.57 -29.40 -7.14
N ASP A 279 23.05 -30.31 -6.29
CA ASP A 279 22.88 -31.73 -6.64
C ASP A 279 21.76 -32.00 -7.65
N GLY A 280 20.92 -30.98 -7.93
CA GLY A 280 19.81 -31.06 -8.87
C GLY A 280 18.96 -29.80 -8.88
N VAL A 281 18.06 -29.70 -9.85
CA VAL A 281 17.20 -28.53 -10.10
C VAL A 281 15.76 -28.99 -10.31
N ARG A 282 14.81 -28.19 -9.81
CA ARG A 282 13.38 -28.34 -10.00
C ARG A 282 12.91 -27.40 -11.10
N LEU A 283 12.35 -27.97 -12.16
CA LEU A 283 11.79 -27.23 -13.28
C LEU A 283 10.26 -27.31 -13.26
N ALA A 284 9.61 -26.20 -13.61
CA ALA A 284 8.22 -26.18 -14.07
C ALA A 284 8.20 -26.12 -15.60
N LEU A 285 7.46 -27.01 -16.26
CA LEU A 285 7.45 -27.22 -17.70
C LEU A 285 6.06 -27.01 -18.31
N ALA A 286 5.96 -26.29 -19.42
CA ALA A 286 4.72 -26.18 -20.21
C ALA A 286 4.79 -27.06 -21.46
N PRO A 287 3.83 -27.98 -21.70
CA PRO A 287 3.87 -28.89 -22.85
C PRO A 287 3.72 -28.12 -24.17
N PRO A 288 4.69 -28.22 -25.11
CA PRO A 288 4.60 -27.53 -26.40
C PRO A 288 3.40 -27.94 -27.25
N SER A 289 3.06 -29.23 -27.26
CA SER A 289 1.94 -29.79 -28.00
C SER A 289 0.56 -29.51 -27.39
N ALA A 290 0.51 -29.18 -26.10
CA ALA A 290 -0.73 -28.98 -25.35
C ALA A 290 -0.56 -27.92 -24.24
N PRO A 291 -0.25 -26.66 -24.59
CA PRO A 291 0.08 -25.61 -23.63
C PRO A 291 -1.05 -25.31 -22.64
N ASP A 292 -2.29 -25.58 -23.04
CA ASP A 292 -3.51 -25.34 -22.25
C ASP A 292 -3.68 -26.32 -21.08
N LEU A 293 -2.88 -27.40 -21.01
CA LEU A 293 -2.96 -28.42 -19.94
C LEU A 293 -2.19 -28.05 -18.67
N GLY A 294 -1.63 -26.82 -18.58
CA GLY A 294 -0.96 -26.29 -17.40
C GLY A 294 0.49 -26.78 -17.20
N TRP A 295 1.13 -26.32 -16.13
CA TRP A 295 2.53 -26.61 -15.81
C TRP A 295 2.72 -28.03 -15.23
N ARG A 296 3.90 -28.62 -15.49
CA ARG A 296 4.36 -29.91 -14.93
C ARG A 296 5.65 -29.70 -14.18
N GLN A 297 5.74 -30.17 -12.95
CA GLN A 297 6.98 -30.08 -12.19
C GLN A 297 7.82 -31.35 -12.29
N VAL A 298 9.13 -31.18 -12.47
CA VAL A 298 10.09 -32.28 -12.45
C VAL A 298 11.34 -31.85 -11.67
N ARG A 299 11.86 -32.74 -10.82
CA ARG A 299 13.17 -32.55 -10.18
C ARG A 299 14.17 -33.47 -10.86
N LEU A 300 15.26 -32.90 -11.35
CA LEU A 300 16.32 -33.62 -12.05
C LEU A 300 17.61 -33.51 -11.25
N ALA A 301 18.27 -34.64 -11.03
CA ALA A 301 19.62 -34.65 -10.47
C ALA A 301 20.62 -34.11 -11.51
N ARG A 302 21.71 -33.49 -11.03
CA ARG A 302 22.76 -32.89 -11.87
C ARG A 302 23.29 -33.85 -12.94
N ASP A 303 23.53 -35.11 -12.57
CA ASP A 303 24.11 -36.14 -13.44
C ASP A 303 23.06 -37.19 -13.91
N ALA A 304 21.81 -36.78 -14.07
CA ALA A 304 20.74 -37.68 -14.50
C ALA A 304 21.03 -38.29 -15.89
N ALA A 305 21.16 -39.63 -15.93
CA ALA A 305 21.53 -40.37 -17.14
C ALA A 305 20.53 -40.23 -18.30
N ASP A 306 19.23 -40.11 -18.01
CA ASP A 306 18.16 -39.89 -19.00
C ASP A 306 17.23 -38.74 -18.59
N ALA A 307 17.79 -37.54 -18.48
CA ALA A 307 17.04 -36.35 -18.13
C ALA A 307 15.94 -36.00 -19.16
N ALA A 308 16.21 -36.19 -20.46
CA ALA A 308 15.25 -35.90 -21.52
C ALA A 308 14.05 -36.88 -21.51
N GLY A 309 14.29 -38.18 -21.32
CA GLY A 309 13.22 -39.16 -21.13
C GLY A 309 12.38 -38.89 -19.88
N THR A 310 13.01 -38.47 -18.78
CA THR A 310 12.32 -38.06 -17.55
C THR A 310 11.40 -36.86 -17.79
N ILE A 311 11.85 -35.87 -18.57
CA ILE A 311 11.04 -34.72 -18.94
C ILE A 311 9.86 -35.12 -19.83
N LEU A 312 10.08 -35.97 -20.85
CA LEU A 312 8.99 -36.46 -21.72
C LEU A 312 7.91 -37.21 -20.92
N ALA A 313 8.32 -38.02 -19.95
CA ALA A 313 7.40 -38.69 -19.04
C ALA A 313 6.60 -37.67 -18.19
N ALA A 314 7.26 -36.62 -17.69
CA ALA A 314 6.61 -35.56 -16.92
C ALA A 314 5.60 -34.74 -17.75
N LEU A 315 5.91 -34.47 -19.04
CA LEU A 315 4.98 -33.78 -19.95
C LEU A 315 3.70 -34.58 -20.23
N SER A 316 3.81 -35.91 -20.19
CA SER A 316 2.67 -36.83 -20.39
C SER A 316 1.89 -37.14 -19.11
N ALA A 317 2.43 -36.77 -17.94
CA ALA A 317 1.79 -36.97 -16.64
C ALA A 317 0.71 -35.91 -16.38
N PRO A 318 -0.28 -36.18 -15.51
CA PRO A 318 -1.17 -35.12 -15.00
C PRO A 318 -0.38 -34.08 -14.18
N PRO A 319 -0.91 -32.85 -14.00
CA PRO A 319 -0.26 -31.84 -13.16
C PRO A 319 -0.05 -32.34 -11.73
N ALA A 320 1.13 -32.10 -11.18
CA ALA A 320 1.45 -32.48 -9.81
C ALA A 320 0.67 -31.60 -8.82
N ARG A 321 0.04 -32.21 -7.80
CA ARG A 321 -0.79 -31.54 -6.78
C ARG A 321 -0.03 -31.05 -5.54
N ASP A 322 1.29 -31.20 -5.50
CA ASP A 322 2.11 -30.94 -4.31
C ASP A 322 2.77 -29.55 -4.36
N GLY A 323 2.05 -28.53 -3.87
CA GLY A 323 2.42 -27.10 -3.93
C GLY A 323 3.28 -26.60 -2.77
N ARG A 324 4.12 -27.45 -2.16
CA ARG A 324 4.97 -27.06 -1.00
C ARG A 324 6.38 -26.61 -1.36
N SER A 325 6.82 -26.76 -2.62
CA SER A 325 8.18 -26.40 -3.03
C SER A 325 8.19 -25.61 -4.35
N LEU A 326 8.81 -24.44 -4.30
CA LEU A 326 8.96 -23.54 -5.43
C LEU A 326 9.86 -24.16 -6.51
N PRO A 327 9.55 -24.02 -7.81
CA PRO A 327 10.48 -24.39 -8.88
C PRO A 327 11.65 -23.41 -8.93
N ASP A 328 12.83 -23.91 -9.27
CA ASP A 328 14.04 -23.10 -9.43
C ASP A 328 14.04 -22.34 -10.77
N ALA A 329 13.37 -22.90 -11.79
CA ALA A 329 13.16 -22.23 -13.07
C ALA A 329 11.90 -22.74 -13.78
N TYR A 330 11.32 -21.87 -14.60
CA TYR A 330 10.21 -22.22 -15.50
C TYR A 330 10.72 -22.36 -16.93
N VAL A 331 10.19 -23.34 -17.67
CA VAL A 331 10.59 -23.62 -19.05
C VAL A 331 9.38 -23.76 -19.96
N SER A 332 9.31 -22.94 -21.01
CA SER A 332 8.22 -22.95 -22.00
C SER A 332 8.74 -23.05 -23.44
N TRP A 333 7.85 -23.42 -24.35
CA TRP A 333 8.12 -23.39 -25.79
C TRP A 333 7.66 -22.08 -26.41
N ILE A 334 8.42 -21.56 -27.39
CA ILE A 334 8.08 -20.32 -28.10
C ILE A 334 8.31 -20.40 -29.61
N ALA A 335 7.26 -20.09 -30.37
CA ALA A 335 7.27 -19.87 -31.83
C ALA A 335 7.43 -18.37 -32.17
N ASP A 336 7.78 -18.00 -33.42
CA ASP A 336 7.99 -16.61 -33.85
C ASP A 336 6.73 -15.95 -34.46
N PRO A 337 6.04 -15.01 -33.77
CA PRO A 337 4.96 -14.16 -34.31
C PRO A 337 5.19 -13.51 -35.65
N ALA A 338 6.46 -13.26 -36.00
CA ALA A 338 6.83 -12.81 -37.34
C ALA A 338 6.19 -13.65 -38.44
N GLU A 339 5.99 -14.94 -38.16
CA GLU A 339 5.50 -15.93 -39.09
C GLU A 339 4.02 -15.70 -39.43
N HIS A 340 3.25 -15.13 -38.49
CA HIS A 340 1.80 -14.89 -38.63
C HIS A 340 1.45 -13.43 -38.98
N LEU A 341 2.35 -12.47 -38.72
CA LEU A 341 2.21 -11.06 -39.11
C LEU A 341 3.02 -10.75 -40.38
N ARG A 342 2.44 -11.01 -41.56
CA ARG A 342 3.08 -10.83 -42.88
C ARG A 342 2.42 -9.69 -43.66
N LEU A 343 3.12 -8.57 -43.74
CA LEU A 343 2.66 -7.36 -44.42
C LEU A 343 3.44 -7.19 -45.73
N ASP A 344 2.75 -7.13 -46.87
CA ASP A 344 3.40 -7.04 -48.18
C ASP A 344 4.24 -5.78 -48.31
N GLY A 345 5.50 -5.93 -48.71
CA GLY A 345 6.45 -4.81 -48.84
C GLY A 345 6.95 -4.22 -47.52
N VAL A 346 6.46 -4.71 -46.37
CA VAL A 346 6.81 -4.19 -45.04
C VAL A 346 7.67 -5.20 -44.28
N THR A 347 8.84 -4.75 -43.86
CA THR A 347 9.68 -5.48 -42.92
C THR A 347 9.15 -5.26 -41.52
N VAL A 348 8.44 -6.26 -41.02
CA VAL A 348 8.03 -6.35 -39.61
C VAL A 348 9.27 -6.72 -38.75
N ALA A 349 9.31 -6.37 -37.47
CA ALA A 349 10.35 -6.75 -36.49
C ALA A 349 9.71 -6.59 -35.10
N ARG A 350 9.65 -7.61 -34.25
CA ARG A 350 9.07 -7.43 -32.90
C ARG A 350 10.06 -6.64 -32.05
N LEU A 351 9.51 -5.85 -31.15
CA LEU A 351 10.21 -5.16 -30.09
C LEU A 351 9.95 -5.94 -28.80
N PRO A 352 10.95 -6.62 -28.23
CA PRO A 352 10.80 -7.23 -26.92
C PRO A 352 10.81 -6.10 -25.89
N LEU A 353 9.88 -6.18 -24.96
CA LEU A 353 9.68 -5.17 -23.94
C LEU A 353 9.95 -5.80 -22.57
N PRO A 354 10.54 -5.05 -21.64
CA PRO A 354 10.53 -5.43 -20.23
C PRO A 354 9.08 -5.58 -19.72
N SER A 355 8.89 -6.36 -18.65
CA SER A 355 7.59 -6.48 -18.00
C SER A 355 7.58 -5.74 -16.66
N ARG A 356 6.52 -4.97 -16.42
CA ARG A 356 6.21 -4.41 -15.08
C ARG A 356 5.53 -5.44 -14.17
N GLU A 357 5.00 -6.50 -14.75
CA GLU A 357 4.39 -7.60 -14.00
C GLU A 357 5.47 -8.43 -13.27
N ALA A 358 5.19 -8.80 -12.02
CA ALA A 358 6.05 -9.68 -11.23
C ALA A 358 6.33 -11.00 -11.97
N CYS A 359 7.61 -11.28 -12.24
CA CYS A 359 8.04 -12.49 -12.93
C CYS A 359 8.81 -13.44 -11.98
N PRO A 360 8.84 -14.75 -12.27
CA PRO A 360 9.78 -15.67 -11.61
C PRO A 360 11.22 -15.18 -11.73
N ASP A 361 12.06 -15.56 -10.77
CA ASP A 361 13.49 -15.22 -10.83
C ASP A 361 14.12 -15.71 -12.14
N LEU A 362 13.75 -16.91 -12.61
CA LEU A 362 14.23 -17.48 -13.87
C LEU A 362 13.08 -18.08 -14.69
N ALA A 363 12.77 -17.47 -15.83
CA ALA A 363 11.83 -17.99 -16.82
C ALA A 363 12.52 -18.15 -18.18
N PHE A 364 12.77 -19.40 -18.56
CA PHE A 364 13.40 -19.78 -19.81
C PHE A 364 12.35 -20.15 -20.85
N ALA A 365 12.60 -19.76 -22.08
CA ALA A 365 11.73 -20.11 -23.19
C ALA A 365 12.55 -20.46 -24.43
N ALA A 366 12.22 -21.58 -25.06
CA ALA A 366 12.99 -22.16 -26.15
C ALA A 366 12.13 -22.42 -27.38
N GLY A 367 12.70 -22.27 -28.58
CA GLY A 367 12.02 -22.62 -29.82
C GLY A 367 12.99 -23.10 -30.89
N TRP A 368 12.49 -23.93 -31.80
CA TRP A 368 13.29 -24.53 -32.87
C TRP A 368 12.52 -24.46 -34.18
N ALA A 369 13.00 -23.63 -35.11
CA ALA A 369 12.40 -23.43 -36.43
C ALA A 369 12.76 -24.56 -37.42
N GLU A 370 12.00 -24.68 -38.50
CA GLU A 370 12.22 -25.69 -39.54
C GLU A 370 13.57 -25.53 -40.26
N ASP A 371 14.07 -24.30 -40.38
CA ASP A 371 15.37 -23.97 -40.98
C ASP A 371 16.56 -24.37 -40.07
N GLY A 372 16.29 -25.00 -38.93
CA GLY A 372 17.29 -25.40 -37.95
C GLY A 372 17.66 -24.30 -36.95
N THR A 373 17.06 -23.13 -37.02
CA THR A 373 17.36 -22.08 -36.04
C THR A 373 16.80 -22.45 -34.66
N ILE A 374 17.65 -22.39 -33.62
CA ILE A 374 17.25 -22.42 -32.22
C ILE A 374 17.16 -20.98 -31.71
N THR A 375 16.09 -20.64 -31.01
CA THR A 375 15.97 -19.35 -30.35
C THR A 375 15.74 -19.60 -28.86
N LEU A 376 16.46 -18.87 -28.01
CA LEU A 376 16.43 -18.95 -26.56
C LEU A 376 16.09 -17.59 -25.98
N GLU A 377 15.27 -17.58 -24.92
CA GLU A 377 14.96 -16.39 -24.14
C GLU A 377 15.04 -16.68 -22.66
N LEU A 378 15.52 -15.70 -21.91
CA LEU A 378 15.55 -15.69 -20.46
C LEU A 378 14.92 -14.39 -19.95
N VAL A 379 13.86 -14.53 -19.17
CA VAL A 379 13.31 -13.46 -18.34
C VAL A 379 13.85 -13.63 -16.93
N THR A 380 14.47 -12.58 -16.39
CA THR A 380 14.88 -12.52 -14.99
C THR A 380 13.91 -11.65 -14.22
N GLY A 381 13.39 -12.17 -13.11
CA GLY A 381 12.51 -11.42 -12.22
C GLY A 381 13.19 -10.19 -11.62
N GLN A 382 12.37 -9.28 -11.11
CA GLN A 382 12.76 -7.97 -10.57
C GLN A 382 13.76 -8.04 -9.40
N ARG A 383 13.91 -9.21 -8.79
CA ARG A 383 14.85 -9.48 -7.67
C ARG A 383 16.28 -9.75 -8.14
N LEU A 384 16.47 -10.08 -9.42
CA LEU A 384 17.79 -10.35 -9.98
C LEU A 384 18.35 -9.10 -10.65
N SER A 385 19.67 -8.93 -10.60
CA SER A 385 20.34 -7.87 -11.34
C SER A 385 20.00 -7.96 -12.84
N PRO A 386 19.67 -6.84 -13.51
CA PRO A 386 19.41 -6.83 -14.96
C PRO A 386 20.59 -7.37 -15.80
N ALA A 387 21.81 -7.37 -15.25
CA ALA A 387 23.00 -7.92 -15.91
C ALA A 387 23.11 -9.45 -15.79
N ALA A 388 22.42 -10.07 -14.82
CA ALA A 388 22.52 -11.50 -14.54
C ALA A 388 21.92 -12.35 -15.67
N GLY A 389 20.82 -11.90 -16.28
CA GLY A 389 20.15 -12.65 -17.34
C GLY A 389 20.98 -12.78 -18.61
N ALA A 390 21.65 -11.70 -19.03
CA ALA A 390 22.57 -11.75 -20.18
C ALA A 390 23.73 -12.73 -19.94
N LEU A 391 24.34 -12.67 -18.76
CA LEU A 391 25.47 -13.52 -18.37
C LEU A 391 25.08 -15.01 -18.25
N LEU A 392 23.92 -15.29 -17.66
CA LEU A 392 23.38 -16.66 -17.56
C LEU A 392 23.03 -17.24 -18.93
N LEU A 393 22.48 -16.42 -19.84
CA LEU A 393 22.16 -16.86 -21.19
C LEU A 393 23.44 -17.11 -22.01
N GLU A 394 24.47 -16.27 -21.87
CA GLU A 394 25.79 -16.48 -22.48
C GLU A 394 26.42 -17.78 -22.01
N ALA A 395 26.49 -17.97 -20.70
CA ALA A 395 27.01 -19.18 -20.11
C ALA A 395 26.20 -20.42 -20.54
N PHE A 396 24.88 -20.34 -20.59
CA PHE A 396 24.09 -21.48 -21.06
C PHE A 396 24.44 -21.86 -22.51
N VAL A 397 24.68 -20.88 -23.38
CA VAL A 397 25.03 -21.10 -24.79
C VAL A 397 26.41 -21.72 -24.94
N ASP A 398 27.39 -21.24 -24.16
CA ASP A 398 28.73 -21.84 -24.09
C ASP A 398 28.66 -23.31 -23.62
N ALA A 399 27.80 -23.60 -22.64
CA ALA A 399 27.56 -24.95 -22.17
C ALA A 399 26.91 -25.85 -23.24
N LEU A 400 25.97 -25.30 -24.04
CA LEU A 400 25.43 -26.01 -25.21
C LEU A 400 26.51 -26.30 -26.27
N GLY A 401 27.51 -25.44 -26.39
CA GLY A 401 28.71 -25.61 -27.23
C GLY A 401 29.72 -26.64 -26.70
N GLY A 402 29.53 -27.17 -25.48
CA GLY A 402 30.44 -28.12 -24.85
C GLY A 402 31.61 -27.49 -24.10
N VAL A 403 31.57 -26.17 -23.86
CA VAL A 403 32.54 -25.49 -23.00
C VAL A 403 32.20 -25.78 -21.54
N ALA A 404 33.17 -26.26 -20.77
CA ALA A 404 32.98 -26.48 -19.34
C ALA A 404 32.94 -25.13 -18.61
N ILE A 405 31.83 -24.85 -17.93
CA ILE A 405 31.64 -23.61 -17.20
C ILE A 405 31.72 -23.92 -15.71
N ALA A 406 32.75 -23.39 -15.06
CA ALA A 406 32.76 -23.28 -13.61
C ALA A 406 31.89 -22.08 -13.24
N GLY A 407 30.91 -22.25 -12.35
CA GLY A 407 30.22 -21.11 -11.74
C GLY A 407 31.25 -20.17 -11.09
N PRO A 408 30.94 -18.87 -10.91
CA PRO A 408 31.85 -17.96 -10.23
C PRO A 408 32.20 -18.57 -8.86
N ALA A 409 33.48 -18.74 -8.57
CA ALA A 409 33.93 -19.13 -7.24
C ALA A 409 33.42 -18.05 -6.28
N MET A 410 32.40 -18.37 -5.48
CA MET A 410 31.92 -17.47 -4.44
C MET A 410 33.04 -17.33 -3.40
N VAL A 411 33.87 -16.31 -3.57
CA VAL A 411 34.79 -15.85 -2.53
C VAL A 411 33.92 -15.17 -1.48
N PRO A 412 33.96 -15.56 -0.20
CA PRO A 412 33.34 -14.78 0.86
C PRO A 412 34.08 -13.43 0.91
N VAL A 413 33.45 -12.37 0.41
CA VAL A 413 34.01 -11.03 0.49
C VAL A 413 33.58 -10.42 1.81
N GLU A 414 34.53 -10.36 2.74
CA GLU A 414 34.47 -9.52 3.94
C GLU A 414 34.23 -8.05 3.54
N ALA A 415 33.31 -7.40 4.26
CA ALA A 415 32.93 -6.01 4.02
C ALA A 415 34.10 -5.05 4.30
N GLY A 416 34.58 -4.40 3.23
CA GLY A 416 35.52 -3.28 3.31
C GLY A 416 35.71 -2.61 1.94
N LYS A 417 35.12 -1.43 1.76
CA LYS A 417 35.33 -0.49 0.63
C LYS A 417 36.40 0.56 1.05
N PRO A 418 36.88 1.51 0.20
CA PRO A 418 36.80 1.69 -1.28
C PRO A 418 38.08 2.28 -1.94
N GLU A 419 38.08 2.45 -3.27
CA GLU A 419 38.43 3.67 -4.07
C GLU A 419 38.35 3.32 -5.59
N ALA A 420 37.89 4.11 -6.58
CA ALA A 420 37.62 5.55 -6.85
C ALA A 420 36.59 5.66 -8.04
N PRO A 421 36.33 6.79 -8.76
CA PRO A 421 36.28 8.24 -8.46
C PRO A 421 34.86 8.91 -8.71
N THR A 422 34.74 10.17 -8.29
CA THR A 422 33.56 11.02 -7.97
C THR A 422 32.69 11.60 -9.12
N PRO A 423 31.35 11.64 -8.94
CA PRO A 423 30.47 12.81 -9.19
C PRO A 423 30.00 13.41 -7.85
N ALA A 424 29.63 14.71 -7.81
CA ALA A 424 29.38 15.49 -6.58
C ALA A 424 28.62 14.73 -5.47
N ALA A 425 29.37 14.20 -4.50
CA ALA A 425 28.99 13.11 -3.60
C ALA A 425 28.23 13.57 -2.34
N GLY A 426 27.22 14.43 -2.51
CA GLY A 426 26.41 14.92 -1.39
C GLY A 426 24.92 14.68 -1.58
N ALA A 427 24.35 15.15 -2.70
CA ALA A 427 22.90 15.21 -2.90
C ALA A 427 22.26 13.81 -3.06
N GLY A 428 22.80 12.94 -3.92
CA GLY A 428 22.22 11.61 -4.16
C GLY A 428 22.30 10.65 -2.97
N GLU A 429 23.29 10.82 -2.08
CA GLU A 429 23.38 10.01 -0.86
C GLU A 429 22.35 10.47 0.18
N VAL A 430 22.18 11.78 0.35
CA VAL A 430 21.20 12.37 1.25
C VAL A 430 19.77 12.08 0.78
N ALA A 431 19.48 12.22 -0.51
CA ALA A 431 18.18 11.87 -1.10
C ALA A 431 17.80 10.41 -0.82
N ARG A 432 18.73 9.47 -1.01
CA ARG A 432 18.51 8.05 -0.71
C ARG A 432 18.27 7.77 0.78
N ILE A 433 18.95 8.48 1.68
CA ILE A 433 18.72 8.34 3.12
C ILE A 433 17.35 8.89 3.52
N ILE A 434 16.98 10.07 2.99
CA ILE A 434 15.64 10.65 3.16
C ILE A 434 14.57 9.70 2.63
N LEU A 435 14.80 9.10 1.46
CA LEU A 435 13.89 8.15 0.86
C LEU A 435 13.69 6.91 1.73
N GLU A 436 14.75 6.36 2.31
CA GLU A 436 14.64 5.17 3.16
C GLU A 436 13.86 5.46 4.45
N GLU A 437 14.08 6.65 5.04
CA GLU A 437 13.29 7.09 6.19
C GLU A 437 11.82 7.32 5.81
N PHE A 438 11.52 7.85 4.61
CA PHE A 438 10.15 7.98 4.10
C PHE A 438 9.51 6.60 3.93
N ARG A 439 10.16 5.66 3.23
CA ARG A 439 9.68 4.29 3.00
C ARG A 439 9.36 3.57 4.30
N THR A 440 10.28 3.67 5.27
CA THR A 440 10.12 3.03 6.58
C THR A 440 8.96 3.64 7.35
N ALA A 441 8.89 4.98 7.41
CA ALA A 441 7.90 5.67 8.23
C ALA A 441 6.47 5.57 7.64
N LEU A 442 6.36 5.49 6.32
CA LEU A 442 5.08 5.33 5.59
C LEU A 442 4.70 3.87 5.35
N ALA A 443 5.58 2.91 5.67
CA ALA A 443 5.45 1.51 5.28
C ALA A 443 5.21 1.32 3.76
N ALA A 444 5.83 2.19 2.95
CA ALA A 444 5.69 2.26 1.49
C ALA A 444 7.03 1.94 0.82
N PRO A 445 7.48 0.67 0.76
CA PRO A 445 8.79 0.29 0.21
C PRO A 445 8.98 0.64 -1.27
N GLU A 446 7.88 0.88 -1.99
CA GLU A 446 7.83 1.28 -3.39
C GLU A 446 8.05 2.79 -3.64
N LEU A 447 7.99 3.64 -2.60
CA LEU A 447 8.16 5.08 -2.72
C LEU A 447 9.48 5.42 -3.44
N GLY A 448 9.44 6.23 -4.49
CA GLY A 448 10.58 6.72 -5.27
C GLY A 448 11.13 8.05 -4.77
N GLU A 449 12.29 8.48 -5.29
CA GLU A 449 12.94 9.72 -4.83
C GLU A 449 12.14 11.00 -5.16
N ASP A 450 11.31 10.94 -6.20
CA ASP A 450 10.46 12.05 -6.68
C ASP A 450 8.99 11.93 -6.24
N ASP A 451 8.64 10.89 -5.48
CA ASP A 451 7.28 10.70 -5.00
C ASP A 451 7.00 11.64 -3.82
N ASP A 452 5.83 12.26 -3.84
CA ASP A 452 5.41 13.21 -2.83
C ASP A 452 5.09 12.46 -1.53
N PHE A 453 5.78 12.82 -0.46
CA PHE A 453 5.60 12.28 0.88
C PHE A 453 4.13 12.25 1.33
N PHE A 454 3.36 13.29 1.02
CA PHE A 454 1.96 13.42 1.42
C PHE A 454 1.03 12.53 0.59
N ASP A 455 1.48 12.04 -0.58
CA ASP A 455 0.67 11.18 -1.45
C ASP A 455 0.62 9.75 -0.97
N HIS A 456 1.64 9.35 -0.22
CA HIS A 456 1.80 8.02 0.35
C HIS A 456 1.41 7.97 1.83
N GLY A 457 0.49 8.84 2.25
CA GLY A 457 -0.05 8.88 3.62
C GLY A 457 0.85 9.61 4.62
N GLY A 458 1.80 10.42 4.13
CA GLY A 458 2.61 11.28 4.97
C GLY A 458 1.78 12.39 5.60
N HIS A 459 1.99 12.61 6.89
CA HIS A 459 1.40 13.72 7.64
C HIS A 459 2.44 14.30 8.61
N SER A 460 2.08 15.40 9.28
CA SER A 460 3.00 16.16 10.15
C SER A 460 3.69 15.31 11.23
N LEU A 461 3.03 14.27 11.72
CA LEU A 461 3.58 13.35 12.72
C LEU A 461 4.73 12.51 12.14
N ILE A 462 4.48 11.86 11.00
CA ILE A 462 5.47 11.06 10.28
C ILE A 462 6.62 11.96 9.79
N ALA A 463 6.32 13.17 9.31
CA ALA A 463 7.33 14.14 8.91
C ALA A 463 8.27 14.50 10.08
N THR A 464 7.72 14.73 11.28
CA THR A 464 8.52 15.00 12.49
C THR A 464 9.40 13.79 12.83
N ARG A 465 8.89 12.56 12.71
CA ARG A 465 9.65 11.31 12.90
C ARG A 465 10.87 11.26 11.99
N ILE A 466 10.63 11.48 10.71
CA ILE A 466 11.66 11.39 9.68
C ILE A 466 12.71 12.47 9.92
N ILE A 467 12.31 13.73 10.11
CA ILE A 467 13.25 14.84 10.32
C ILE A 467 14.15 14.56 11.54
N GLY A 468 13.58 14.07 12.63
CA GLY A 468 14.38 13.74 13.81
C GLY A 468 15.26 12.49 13.63
N ARG A 469 14.82 11.45 12.90
CA ARG A 469 15.68 10.31 12.56
C ARG A 469 16.81 10.70 11.62
N LEU A 470 16.53 11.53 10.62
CA LEU A 470 17.53 12.14 9.74
C LEU A 470 18.60 12.88 10.54
N LEU A 471 18.19 13.70 11.52
CA LEU A 471 19.13 14.42 12.37
C LEU A 471 19.89 13.48 13.33
N GLY A 472 19.19 12.60 14.03
CA GLY A 472 19.74 11.79 15.12
C GLY A 472 20.56 10.58 14.67
N VAL A 473 20.12 9.88 13.62
CA VAL A 473 20.78 8.68 13.08
C VAL A 473 21.77 9.04 11.98
N HIS A 474 21.39 9.97 11.11
CA HIS A 474 22.13 10.25 9.87
C HIS A 474 22.92 11.57 9.88
N GLY A 475 22.72 12.44 10.89
CA GLY A 475 23.35 13.76 10.96
C GLY A 475 22.85 14.75 9.88
N ILE A 476 21.66 14.49 9.33
CA ILE A 476 21.05 15.28 8.26
C ILE A 476 20.01 16.20 8.88
N GLU A 477 20.30 17.50 8.88
CA GLU A 477 19.36 18.52 9.35
C GLU A 477 18.45 18.96 8.19
N VAL A 478 17.14 18.90 8.42
CA VAL A 478 16.11 19.33 7.47
C VAL A 478 15.11 20.21 8.22
N ARG A 479 14.73 21.35 7.65
CA ARG A 479 13.71 22.19 8.29
C ARG A 479 12.33 21.63 7.97
N PHE A 480 11.42 21.71 8.94
CA PHE A 480 10.06 21.24 8.78
C PHE A 480 9.34 21.83 7.56
N ASN A 481 9.49 23.14 7.33
CA ASN A 481 8.89 23.82 6.17
C ASN A 481 9.48 23.39 4.83
N ASP A 482 10.72 22.90 4.80
CA ASP A 482 11.36 22.43 3.58
C ASP A 482 10.70 21.13 3.09
N LEU A 483 10.28 20.25 4.02
CA LEU A 483 9.55 19.02 3.70
C LEU A 483 8.18 19.31 3.10
N PHE A 484 7.46 20.33 3.58
CA PHE A 484 6.18 20.73 3.00
C PHE A 484 6.31 21.42 1.64
N SER A 485 7.39 22.16 1.43
CA SER A 485 7.62 22.90 0.18
C SER A 485 8.28 22.05 -0.90
N HIS A 486 9.02 21.01 -0.48
CA HIS A 486 9.73 20.07 -1.33
C HIS A 486 9.51 18.64 -0.80
N PRO A 487 8.29 18.10 -0.98
CA PRO A 487 7.83 16.87 -0.32
C PRO A 487 8.42 15.59 -0.88
N THR A 488 9.34 15.66 -1.84
CA THR A 488 10.01 14.50 -2.42
C THR A 488 11.37 14.30 -1.76
N ALA A 489 11.85 13.06 -1.65
CA ALA A 489 13.16 12.81 -1.05
C ALA A 489 14.29 13.54 -1.80
N ARG A 490 14.18 13.65 -3.13
CA ARG A 490 15.08 14.45 -3.97
C ARG A 490 14.98 15.94 -3.69
N GLY A 491 13.76 16.49 -3.72
CA GLY A 491 13.53 17.92 -3.48
C GLY A 491 13.99 18.34 -2.08
N LEU A 492 13.70 17.52 -1.07
CA LEU A 492 14.11 17.76 0.30
C LEU A 492 15.63 17.70 0.49
N SER A 493 16.32 16.84 -0.25
CA SER A 493 17.78 16.70 -0.19
C SER A 493 18.54 17.96 -0.58
N GLU A 494 17.94 18.83 -1.40
CA GLU A 494 18.56 20.09 -1.83
C GLU A 494 18.65 21.13 -0.68
N PHE A 495 17.78 20.99 0.32
CA PHE A 495 17.70 21.87 1.49
C PHE A 495 18.27 21.23 2.76
N ALA A 496 18.61 19.95 2.68
CA ALA A 496 19.18 19.19 3.77
C ALA A 496 20.64 19.59 4.03
N VAL A 497 20.96 19.91 5.28
CA VAL A 497 22.32 20.25 5.70
C VAL A 497 22.92 19.04 6.41
N ARG A 498 23.91 18.40 5.79
CA ARG A 498 24.67 17.32 6.45
C ARG A 498 25.60 17.95 7.47
N THR A 499 25.23 17.86 8.75
CA THR A 499 26.11 18.22 9.84
C THR A 499 26.99 17.01 10.14
N GLY A 500 28.30 17.22 10.31
CA GLY A 500 29.21 16.14 10.68
C GLY A 500 28.71 15.53 11.98
N ALA A 501 28.46 14.22 11.99
CA ALA A 501 27.82 13.48 13.07
C ALA A 501 28.29 14.00 14.44
N GLY A 502 27.42 14.78 15.09
CA GLY A 502 27.55 15.07 16.50
C GLY A 502 27.23 13.77 17.22
N ALA A 503 28.25 12.93 17.39
CA ALA A 503 28.18 11.79 18.29
C ALA A 503 27.98 12.35 19.71
N THR A 504 26.74 12.61 20.09
CA THR A 504 26.36 12.60 21.50
C THR A 504 26.21 11.14 21.91
N SER A 505 27.35 10.46 22.04
CA SER A 505 27.44 9.31 22.92
C SER A 505 27.40 9.82 24.37
N ALA A 506 26.19 10.10 24.85
CA ALA A 506 25.96 10.02 26.29
C ALA A 506 25.93 8.52 26.61
N SER A 507 27.00 8.05 27.24
CA SER A 507 27.09 6.71 27.82
C SER A 507 25.85 6.45 28.66
N ALA A 508 25.03 5.47 28.25
CA ALA A 508 24.17 4.78 29.18
C ALA A 508 25.08 4.01 30.14
N ASP A 509 25.41 4.63 31.28
CA ASP A 509 26.08 3.92 32.35
C ASP A 509 25.18 2.77 32.79
N ALA A 510 25.56 1.57 32.37
CA ALA A 510 25.08 0.33 32.93
C ALA A 510 25.64 0.19 34.35
N ALA A 511 24.89 0.65 35.35
CA ALA A 511 24.96 0.14 36.72
C ALA A 511 23.81 0.69 37.60
N ALA A 512 22.84 -0.16 37.94
CA ALA A 512 22.51 -0.54 39.32
C ALA A 512 21.30 -1.48 39.35
N ASP A 513 21.40 -2.51 40.18
CA ASP A 513 20.43 -3.57 40.52
C ASP A 513 19.12 -3.06 41.19
N ALA A 514 18.77 -1.77 41.03
CA ALA A 514 17.59 -1.15 41.61
C ALA A 514 16.65 -0.63 40.49
N ALA A 515 15.37 -0.97 40.58
CA ALA A 515 14.37 -0.48 39.65
C ALA A 515 14.33 1.07 39.70
N PRO A 516 14.40 1.76 38.54
CA PRO A 516 14.46 3.21 38.53
C PRO A 516 13.15 3.84 39.03
N VAL A 517 13.29 4.83 39.92
CA VAL A 517 12.22 5.74 40.35
C VAL A 517 12.45 7.08 39.69
N ALA A 518 11.44 7.61 39.00
CA ALA A 518 11.53 8.83 38.21
C ALA A 518 10.37 9.80 38.52
N PRO A 519 10.57 11.12 38.35
CA PRO A 519 9.45 12.06 38.34
C PRO A 519 8.54 11.81 37.13
N LEU A 520 7.34 12.40 37.11
CA LEU A 520 6.54 12.52 35.89
C LEU A 520 7.24 13.44 34.88
N SER A 521 7.05 13.18 33.59
CA SER A 521 7.33 14.20 32.56
C SER A 521 6.34 15.37 32.70
N LEU A 522 6.62 16.51 32.06
CA LEU A 522 5.70 17.66 32.06
C LEU A 522 4.32 17.29 31.49
N ALA A 523 4.29 16.52 30.41
CA ALA A 523 3.04 16.03 29.80
C ALA A 523 2.29 15.10 30.78
N GLN A 524 2.97 14.12 31.37
CA GLN A 524 2.35 13.24 32.36
C GLN A 524 1.86 14.01 33.59
N ALA A 525 2.59 15.02 34.05
CA ALA A 525 2.16 15.86 35.17
C ALA A 525 0.90 16.67 34.83
N SER A 526 0.83 17.23 33.61
CA SER A 526 -0.38 17.92 33.13
C SER A 526 -1.57 16.97 33.02
N LEU A 527 -1.38 15.77 32.44
CA LEU A 527 -2.42 14.73 32.40
C LEU A 527 -2.85 14.32 33.82
N TRP A 528 -1.89 14.15 34.74
CA TRP A 528 -2.17 13.74 36.11
C TRP A 528 -3.03 14.76 36.86
N LYS A 529 -2.76 16.07 36.68
CA LYS A 529 -3.61 17.13 37.26
C LYS A 529 -5.05 17.03 36.75
N ALA A 530 -5.24 16.81 35.45
CA ALA A 530 -6.56 16.60 34.88
C ALA A 530 -7.21 15.33 35.44
N TYR A 531 -6.46 14.24 35.53
CA TYR A 531 -6.91 12.97 36.10
C TYR A 531 -7.41 13.12 37.54
N GLU A 532 -6.65 13.81 38.40
CA GLU A 532 -7.06 14.13 39.76
C GLU A 532 -8.30 15.04 39.81
N ALA A 533 -8.40 16.03 38.92
CA ALA A 533 -9.56 16.92 38.82
C ALA A 533 -10.84 16.19 38.41
N PHE A 534 -10.73 15.13 37.61
CA PHE A 534 -11.82 14.23 37.25
C PHE A 534 -12.02 13.07 38.23
N GLY A 535 -11.38 13.10 39.41
CA GLY A 535 -11.59 12.13 40.48
C GLY A 535 -10.92 10.78 40.25
N CYS A 536 -9.92 10.71 39.37
CA CYS A 536 -9.17 9.49 39.05
C CYS A 536 -10.01 8.34 38.45
N GLY A 537 -11.04 8.66 37.66
CA GLY A 537 -11.92 7.69 37.00
C GLY A 537 -11.38 7.09 35.69
N GLU A 538 -12.26 6.51 34.88
CA GLU A 538 -11.95 5.86 33.59
C GLU A 538 -11.67 6.82 32.43
N VAL A 539 -11.75 8.14 32.69
CA VAL A 539 -11.74 9.21 31.69
C VAL A 539 -10.49 9.24 30.79
N PHE A 540 -9.37 8.71 31.27
CA PHE A 540 -8.11 8.59 30.52
C PHE A 540 -7.77 7.14 30.15
N ASN A 541 -8.77 6.26 30.11
CA ASN A 541 -8.60 4.95 29.50
C ASN A 541 -8.57 5.07 27.98
N LEU A 542 -7.78 4.20 27.34
CA LEU A 542 -7.74 3.96 25.90
C LEU A 542 -8.26 2.54 25.64
N PRO A 543 -9.59 2.36 25.46
CA PRO A 543 -10.22 1.05 25.37
C PRO A 543 -10.25 0.52 23.93
N PHE A 544 -9.08 0.19 23.36
CA PHE A 544 -9.04 -0.44 22.04
C PHE A 544 -9.64 -1.85 22.07
N ALA A 545 -10.12 -2.32 20.92
CA ALA A 545 -10.53 -3.70 20.75
C ALA A 545 -10.14 -4.23 19.37
N LEU A 546 -9.57 -5.44 19.33
CA LEU A 546 -9.15 -6.10 18.09
C LEU A 546 -9.97 -7.38 17.90
N ARG A 547 -10.71 -7.46 16.79
CA ARG A 547 -11.37 -8.70 16.36
C ARG A 547 -10.42 -9.48 15.47
N PHE A 548 -10.12 -10.71 15.85
CA PHE A 548 -9.33 -11.62 15.02
C PHE A 548 -10.24 -12.33 14.02
N LEU A 549 -9.87 -12.26 12.74
CA LEU A 549 -10.60 -12.89 11.63
C LEU A 549 -10.16 -14.34 11.45
N ASP A 550 -8.91 -14.63 11.80
CA ASP A 550 -8.31 -15.96 11.87
C ASP A 550 -8.02 -16.34 13.33
N PRO A 551 -7.93 -17.64 13.68
CA PRO A 551 -7.56 -18.05 15.03
C PRO A 551 -6.17 -17.54 15.43
N VAL A 552 -6.09 -16.91 16.60
CA VAL A 552 -4.83 -16.43 17.19
C VAL A 552 -4.43 -17.33 18.35
N ASP A 553 -3.14 -17.65 18.43
CA ASP A 553 -2.59 -18.36 19.58
C ASP A 553 -2.36 -17.36 20.73
N GLU A 554 -3.26 -17.38 21.70
CA GLU A 554 -3.23 -16.47 22.86
C GLU A 554 -1.97 -16.66 23.72
N THR A 555 -1.37 -17.85 23.72
CA THR A 555 -0.12 -18.13 24.47
C THR A 555 1.06 -17.47 23.77
N VAL A 556 1.15 -17.61 22.45
CA VAL A 556 2.18 -16.93 21.65
C VAL A 556 1.99 -15.42 21.73
N PHE A 557 0.75 -14.93 21.68
CA PHE A 557 0.43 -13.51 21.85
C PHE A 557 0.90 -12.99 23.22
N ALA A 558 0.61 -13.71 24.30
CA ALA A 558 1.08 -13.33 25.64
C ALA A 558 2.61 -13.29 25.72
N GLN A 559 3.32 -14.24 25.09
CA GLN A 559 4.78 -14.23 25.05
C GLN A 559 5.33 -13.05 24.25
N ALA A 560 4.74 -12.76 23.10
CA ALA A 560 5.13 -11.63 22.27
C ALA A 560 4.90 -10.29 22.98
N PHE A 561 3.77 -10.13 23.68
CA PHE A 561 3.50 -8.91 24.43
C PHE A 561 4.38 -8.79 25.68
N LEU A 562 4.77 -9.91 26.29
CA LEU A 562 5.76 -9.91 27.36
C LEU A 562 7.11 -9.33 26.87
N ASP A 563 7.54 -9.66 25.65
CA ASP A 563 8.75 -9.06 25.05
C ASP A 563 8.64 -7.53 24.92
N ILE A 564 7.44 -7.03 24.59
CA ILE A 564 7.16 -5.58 24.53
C ILE A 564 7.26 -4.95 25.93
N LEU A 565 6.71 -5.59 26.96
CA LEU A 565 6.82 -5.11 28.35
C LEU A 565 8.26 -5.11 28.86
N GLU A 566 9.08 -6.10 28.45
CA GLU A 566 10.50 -6.15 28.79
C GLU A 566 11.25 -4.98 28.16
N ARG A 567 11.04 -4.78 26.85
CA ARG A 567 11.65 -3.76 25.99
C ARG A 567 11.27 -2.33 26.37
N HIS A 568 10.03 -2.09 26.79
CA HIS A 568 9.53 -0.74 27.13
C HIS A 568 9.16 -0.62 28.61
N PRO A 569 10.08 -0.15 29.47
CA PRO A 569 9.83 -0.03 30.90
C PRO A 569 8.64 0.89 31.25
N GLY A 570 8.29 1.84 30.37
CA GLY A 570 7.17 2.77 30.55
C GLY A 570 5.82 2.05 30.73
N LEU A 571 5.59 0.95 30.01
CA LEU A 571 4.35 0.17 30.09
C LEU A 571 4.19 -0.59 31.41
N ARG A 572 5.31 -0.84 32.13
CA ARG A 572 5.34 -1.56 33.41
C ARG A 572 5.68 -0.64 34.59
N CYS A 573 5.19 0.59 34.56
CA CYS A 573 5.35 1.55 35.65
C CYS A 573 4.14 1.57 36.60
N LEU A 574 4.42 1.74 37.89
CA LEU A 574 3.43 2.14 38.90
C LEU A 574 3.59 3.65 39.19
N PHE A 575 2.51 4.32 39.52
CA PHE A 575 2.46 5.75 39.80
C PHE A 575 2.07 5.96 41.26
N ARG A 576 3.05 6.33 42.09
CA ARG A 576 2.86 6.44 43.55
C ARG A 576 3.03 7.87 44.00
N LYS A 577 2.16 8.29 44.91
CA LYS A 577 2.26 9.59 45.57
C LYS A 577 3.33 9.53 46.67
N GLU A 578 4.35 10.36 46.54
CA GLU A 578 5.43 10.54 47.50
C GLU A 578 5.46 12.02 47.94
N GLY A 579 4.84 12.32 49.09
CA GLY A 579 4.62 13.70 49.50
C GLY A 579 3.56 14.38 48.63
N ASP A 580 3.93 15.53 48.05
CA ASP A 580 3.06 16.30 47.15
C ASP A 580 3.26 15.95 45.67
N GLU A 581 4.19 15.04 45.34
CA GLU A 581 4.50 14.64 43.96
C GLU A 581 4.09 13.19 43.69
N VAL A 582 3.73 12.90 42.45
CA VAL A 582 3.58 11.52 41.95
C VAL A 582 4.85 11.12 41.22
N ARG A 583 5.31 9.89 41.46
CA ARG A 583 6.52 9.33 40.88
C ARG A 583 6.25 8.00 40.19
N GLN A 584 7.02 7.77 39.13
CA GLN A 584 7.00 6.55 38.34
C GLN A 584 7.96 5.54 38.97
N HIS A 585 7.46 4.35 39.25
CA HIS A 585 8.24 3.21 39.74
C HIS A 585 8.21 2.12 38.68
N VAL A 586 9.32 1.93 37.98
CA VAL A 586 9.44 0.86 37.00
C VAL A 586 9.41 -0.49 37.73
N VAL A 587 8.50 -1.39 37.37
CA VAL A 587 8.46 -2.75 37.89
C VAL A 587 9.57 -3.57 37.21
N PRO A 588 10.52 -4.20 37.94
CA PRO A 588 11.52 -5.07 37.34
C PRO A 588 10.89 -6.24 36.58
N VAL A 589 11.51 -6.66 35.47
CA VAL A 589 11.03 -7.81 34.67
C VAL A 589 10.88 -9.07 35.53
N SER A 590 11.81 -9.31 36.46
CA SER A 590 11.76 -10.45 37.39
C SER A 590 10.56 -10.45 38.33
N GLU A 591 9.88 -9.31 38.51
CA GLU A 591 8.69 -9.16 39.34
C GLU A 591 7.39 -9.09 38.54
N LEU A 592 7.46 -9.03 37.21
CA LEU A 592 6.30 -8.82 36.35
C LEU A 592 5.24 -9.91 36.51
N ALA A 593 5.66 -11.15 36.80
CA ALA A 593 4.78 -12.28 37.09
C ALA A 593 3.90 -12.10 38.35
N ARG A 594 4.17 -11.11 39.20
CA ARG A 594 3.33 -10.77 40.37
C ARG A 594 2.10 -9.95 39.99
N TYR A 595 2.08 -9.37 38.80
CA TYR A 595 1.01 -8.51 38.31
C TYR A 595 0.23 -9.26 37.24
N LYS A 596 -1.10 -9.29 37.35
CA LYS A 596 -1.97 -9.86 36.32
C LYS A 596 -2.29 -8.77 35.31
N TRP A 597 -1.85 -8.96 34.07
CA TRP A 597 -2.04 -8.02 32.96
C TRP A 597 -2.62 -8.70 31.70
N PHE A 598 -2.65 -10.04 31.66
CA PHE A 598 -3.15 -10.84 30.54
C PHE A 598 -4.19 -11.86 31.00
N TRP A 599 -5.31 -11.98 30.28
CA TRP A 599 -6.36 -12.97 30.51
C TRP A 599 -6.72 -13.66 29.19
N THR A 600 -6.79 -14.99 29.22
CA THR A 600 -7.22 -15.78 28.05
C THR A 600 -8.73 -15.71 27.86
N SER A 601 -9.21 -16.11 26.67
CA SER A 601 -10.63 -16.29 26.41
C SER A 601 -11.29 -17.26 27.39
N GLN A 602 -10.59 -18.32 27.77
CA GLN A 602 -11.06 -19.29 28.78
C GLN A 602 -11.20 -18.69 30.18
N GLU A 603 -10.29 -17.79 30.58
CA GLU A 603 -10.38 -17.09 31.87
C GLU A 603 -11.49 -16.01 31.89
N SER A 604 -12.08 -15.70 30.73
CA SER A 604 -12.95 -14.54 30.52
C SER A 604 -14.40 -14.92 30.20
N GLU A 605 -14.81 -16.15 30.49
CA GLU A 605 -16.20 -16.60 30.34
C GLU A 605 -17.18 -15.66 31.07
N GLY A 606 -18.11 -15.06 30.33
CA GLY A 606 -19.13 -14.15 30.87
C GLY A 606 -18.64 -12.71 31.14
N VAL A 607 -17.43 -12.36 30.72
CA VAL A 607 -16.92 -10.98 30.77
C VAL A 607 -17.36 -10.24 29.52
N GLU A 608 -17.99 -9.08 29.69
CA GLU A 608 -18.38 -8.20 28.60
C GLU A 608 -17.27 -7.21 28.26
N ARG A 609 -17.08 -6.89 26.97
CA ARG A 609 -16.07 -5.91 26.52
C ARG A 609 -16.23 -4.55 27.21
N HIS A 610 -17.47 -4.07 27.34
CA HIS A 610 -17.78 -2.80 27.99
C HIS A 610 -17.27 -2.77 29.44
N SER A 611 -17.33 -3.90 30.16
CA SER A 611 -16.86 -3.97 31.55
C SER A 611 -15.35 -3.78 31.70
N GLU A 612 -14.56 -4.16 30.68
CA GLU A 612 -13.13 -3.86 30.66
C GLU A 612 -12.88 -2.39 30.29
N ALA A 613 -13.63 -1.83 29.33
CA ALA A 613 -13.43 -0.44 28.89
C ALA A 613 -13.56 0.58 30.05
N VAL A 614 -14.50 0.34 30.98
CA VAL A 614 -14.75 1.18 32.16
C VAL A 614 -13.95 0.77 33.40
N HIS A 615 -12.93 -0.09 33.25
CA HIS A 615 -12.08 -0.52 34.37
C HIS A 615 -11.36 0.68 35.01
N HIS A 616 -11.43 0.76 36.33
CA HIS A 616 -10.75 1.80 37.10
C HIS A 616 -9.37 1.29 37.54
N PHE A 617 -8.31 1.84 36.94
CA PHE A 617 -6.94 1.48 37.29
C PHE A 617 -6.55 2.01 38.68
N ASP A 618 -6.03 1.14 39.55
CA ASP A 618 -5.24 1.57 40.72
C ASP A 618 -3.77 1.73 40.31
N LEU A 619 -3.41 2.86 39.73
CA LEU A 619 -2.08 3.09 39.17
C LEU A 619 -0.94 2.96 40.19
N ALA A 620 -1.21 2.99 41.50
CA ALA A 620 -0.19 2.79 42.54
C ALA A 620 0.18 1.31 42.76
N ALA A 621 -0.68 0.38 42.36
CA ALA A 621 -0.57 -1.06 42.63
C ALA A 621 -0.86 -1.98 41.43
N GLU A 622 -1.51 -1.48 40.38
CA GLU A 622 -1.85 -2.16 39.14
C GLU A 622 -1.03 -1.59 37.97
N LEU A 623 -0.68 -2.44 37.00
CA LEU A 623 -0.06 -1.97 35.77
C LEU A 623 -1.08 -1.18 34.94
N PRO A 624 -0.66 -0.13 34.22
CA PRO A 624 -1.53 0.77 33.45
C PRO A 624 -2.01 0.15 32.12
N LEU A 625 -2.22 -1.17 32.08
CA LEU A 625 -2.70 -1.90 30.92
C LEU A 625 -3.38 -3.22 31.30
N ARG A 626 -4.34 -3.64 30.48
CA ARG A 626 -5.05 -4.91 30.61
C ARG A 626 -5.34 -5.50 29.24
N LEU A 627 -4.86 -6.73 29.02
CA LEU A 627 -5.05 -7.48 27.80
C LEU A 627 -5.97 -8.66 28.07
N ARG A 628 -7.19 -8.62 27.57
CA ARG A 628 -8.16 -9.68 27.82
C ARG A 628 -8.77 -10.20 26.53
N PHE A 629 -8.50 -11.46 26.23
CA PHE A 629 -9.21 -12.17 25.17
C PHE A 629 -10.62 -12.53 25.64
N LEU A 630 -11.59 -12.29 24.77
CA LEU A 630 -13.00 -12.59 24.91
C LEU A 630 -13.42 -13.50 23.74
N SER A 631 -14.43 -14.34 23.96
CA SER A 631 -15.05 -15.13 22.90
C SER A 631 -16.36 -14.49 22.47
N GLU A 632 -16.51 -14.22 21.18
CA GLU A 632 -17.75 -13.71 20.61
C GLU A 632 -18.82 -14.83 20.67
N PRO A 633 -19.94 -14.66 21.39
CA PRO A 633 -20.89 -15.75 21.66
C PRO A 633 -21.51 -16.37 20.39
N GLU A 634 -21.66 -15.56 19.33
CA GLU A 634 -22.34 -15.92 18.09
C GLU A 634 -21.44 -16.69 17.13
N THR A 635 -20.17 -16.30 17.04
CA THR A 635 -19.23 -16.82 16.03
C THR A 635 -18.13 -17.71 16.63
N GLY A 636 -17.93 -17.65 17.94
CA GLY A 636 -16.82 -18.28 18.65
C GLY A 636 -15.45 -17.64 18.36
N ARG A 637 -15.41 -16.50 17.65
CA ARG A 637 -14.16 -15.80 17.30
C ARG A 637 -13.56 -15.10 18.51
N GLN A 638 -12.25 -14.89 18.45
CA GLN A 638 -11.48 -14.21 19.49
C GLN A 638 -11.51 -12.69 19.30
N VAL A 639 -11.83 -11.97 20.37
CA VAL A 639 -11.77 -10.51 20.44
C VAL A 639 -10.86 -10.12 21.58
N LEU A 640 -9.83 -9.33 21.33
CA LEU A 640 -8.96 -8.78 22.37
C LEU A 640 -9.51 -7.42 22.82
N SER A 641 -9.87 -7.31 24.10
CA SER A 641 -9.92 -6.03 24.79
C SER A 641 -8.48 -5.59 25.08
N PHE A 642 -8.09 -4.45 24.50
CA PHE A 642 -6.72 -3.97 24.45
C PHE A 642 -6.63 -2.61 25.16
N LEU A 643 -6.74 -2.66 26.49
CA LEU A 643 -6.96 -1.49 27.33
C LEU A 643 -5.65 -0.94 27.90
N PHE A 644 -5.48 0.37 27.82
CA PHE A 644 -4.36 1.09 28.43
C PHE A 644 -4.83 2.31 29.19
N HIS A 645 -4.08 2.75 30.19
CA HIS A 645 -4.20 4.10 30.73
C HIS A 645 -3.34 5.07 29.90
N HIS A 646 -3.88 6.22 29.53
CA HIS A 646 -3.24 7.17 28.60
C HIS A 646 -1.88 7.67 29.10
N VAL A 647 -1.63 7.65 30.42
CA VAL A 647 -0.36 8.06 31.07
C VAL A 647 0.89 7.28 30.62
N VAL A 648 0.73 6.10 30.00
CA VAL A 648 1.85 5.30 29.47
C VAL A 648 1.84 5.11 27.96
N LEU A 649 0.81 5.58 27.28
CA LEU A 649 0.63 5.29 25.85
C LEU A 649 0.00 6.50 25.15
N ASP A 650 0.64 6.97 24.09
CA ASP A 650 0.10 7.96 23.16
C ASP A 650 -0.13 7.35 21.76
N GLU A 651 -0.74 8.12 20.87
CA GLU A 651 -1.07 7.69 19.50
C GLU A 651 0.17 7.24 18.71
N TRP A 652 1.31 7.93 18.90
CA TRP A 652 2.59 7.51 18.31
C TRP A 652 3.04 6.15 18.84
N SER A 653 2.95 5.96 20.16
CA SER A 653 3.33 4.73 20.84
C SER A 653 2.48 3.55 20.42
N VAL A 654 1.18 3.75 20.14
CA VAL A 654 0.29 2.67 19.65
C VAL A 654 0.86 2.08 18.35
N ASN A 655 1.20 2.92 17.38
CA ASN A 655 1.71 2.45 16.08
C ASN A 655 3.06 1.74 16.22
N LEU A 656 3.98 2.30 17.02
CA LEU A 656 5.27 1.69 17.30
C LEU A 656 5.12 0.32 18.01
N MET A 657 4.27 0.27 19.03
CA MET A 657 4.00 -0.96 19.79
C MET A 657 3.40 -2.04 18.89
N MET A 658 2.51 -1.69 17.97
CA MET A 658 1.89 -2.65 17.05
C MET A 658 2.90 -3.23 16.04
N ASP A 659 3.84 -2.43 15.53
CA ASP A 659 4.93 -2.91 14.67
C ASP A 659 5.81 -3.93 15.40
N GLU A 660 6.22 -3.59 16.62
CA GLU A 660 7.04 -4.46 17.44
C GLU A 660 6.30 -5.72 17.88
N LEU A 661 5.00 -5.62 18.17
CA LEU A 661 4.14 -6.76 18.51
C LEU A 661 4.03 -7.74 17.33
N ALA A 662 3.84 -7.25 16.11
CA ALA A 662 3.79 -8.11 14.92
C ALA A 662 5.12 -8.85 14.72
N PHE A 663 6.25 -8.16 14.87
CA PHE A 663 7.58 -8.78 14.81
C PHE A 663 7.79 -9.82 15.92
N ALA A 664 7.51 -9.47 17.18
CA ALA A 664 7.65 -10.36 18.32
C ALA A 664 6.76 -11.61 18.19
N TYR A 665 5.52 -11.43 17.74
CA TYR A 665 4.59 -12.53 17.51
C TYR A 665 5.12 -13.49 16.44
N GLY A 666 5.62 -12.99 15.31
CA GLY A 666 6.21 -13.83 14.26
C GLY A 666 7.39 -14.66 14.75
N GLN A 667 8.28 -14.06 15.54
CA GLN A 667 9.43 -14.74 16.14
C GLN A 667 8.99 -15.81 17.14
N ARG A 668 8.07 -15.47 18.06
CA ARG A 668 7.55 -16.39 19.07
C ARG A 668 6.76 -17.54 18.44
N ALA A 669 5.99 -17.27 17.40
CA ALA A 669 5.29 -18.30 16.62
C ALA A 669 6.27 -19.27 15.94
N ALA A 670 7.46 -18.80 15.54
CA ALA A 670 8.55 -19.63 15.03
C ALA A 670 9.32 -20.38 16.14
N GLY A 671 8.95 -20.21 17.41
CA GLY A 671 9.58 -20.87 18.56
C GLY A 671 10.89 -20.22 19.01
N VAL A 672 11.16 -18.98 18.62
CA VAL A 672 12.37 -18.24 19.00
C VAL A 672 12.02 -16.91 19.67
N ALA A 673 12.89 -16.41 20.55
CA ALA A 673 12.73 -15.07 21.11
C ALA A 673 13.06 -14.00 20.05
N PRO A 674 12.41 -12.82 20.08
CA PRO A 674 12.79 -11.72 19.20
C PRO A 674 14.21 -11.24 19.51
N VAL A 675 14.94 -10.86 18.47
CA VAL A 675 16.25 -10.22 18.57
C VAL A 675 16.10 -8.81 18.01
N TRP A 676 16.25 -7.82 18.88
CA TRP A 676 16.08 -6.42 18.52
C TRP A 676 17.38 -5.83 17.98
N GLU A 677 17.32 -5.07 16.89
CA GLU A 677 18.50 -4.43 16.30
C GLU A 677 19.01 -3.24 17.13
N MET A 678 18.09 -2.53 17.78
CA MET A 678 18.38 -1.35 18.62
C MET A 678 17.59 -1.41 19.92
N GLU A 679 18.17 -0.86 20.99
CA GLU A 679 17.51 -0.70 22.29
C GLU A 679 17.00 0.74 22.42
N PRO A 680 15.68 0.95 22.62
CA PRO A 680 15.13 2.28 22.75
C PRO A 680 15.52 2.92 24.09
N ALA A 681 15.69 4.24 24.12
CA ALA A 681 15.88 4.94 25.38
C ALA A 681 14.61 4.78 26.23
N PRO A 682 14.70 4.50 27.54
CA PRO A 682 13.51 4.27 28.34
C PRO A 682 12.83 5.59 28.71
N PHE A 683 11.50 5.58 28.75
CA PHE A 683 10.70 6.78 29.02
C PHE A 683 11.06 7.50 30.33
N HIS A 684 11.38 6.75 31.39
CA HIS A 684 11.77 7.35 32.67
C HIS A 684 13.05 8.19 32.58
N ALA A 685 13.96 7.87 31.64
CA ALA A 685 15.15 8.68 31.40
C ALA A 685 14.81 10.03 30.74
N PHE A 686 13.79 10.06 29.85
CA PHE A 686 13.24 11.30 29.32
C PHE A 686 12.68 12.18 30.44
N ALA A 687 11.84 11.61 31.32
CA ALA A 687 11.24 12.33 32.43
C ALA A 687 12.30 12.90 33.40
N ILE A 688 13.32 12.10 33.74
CA ILE A 688 14.45 12.56 34.57
C ILE A 688 15.19 13.71 33.90
N GLY A 689 15.50 13.58 32.60
CA GLY A 689 16.19 14.60 31.82
C GLY A 689 15.41 15.92 31.79
N GLN A 690 14.11 15.85 31.48
CA GLN A 690 13.23 17.01 31.42
C GLN A 690 13.07 17.69 32.79
N HIS A 691 12.87 16.91 33.85
CA HIS A 691 12.78 17.45 35.21
C HIS A 691 14.10 18.11 35.66
N THR A 692 15.25 17.51 35.31
CA THR A 692 16.57 18.06 35.68
C THR A 692 16.88 19.35 34.92
N ALA A 693 16.48 19.43 33.66
CA ALA A 693 16.67 20.63 32.84
C ALA A 693 15.68 21.75 33.19
N GLY A 694 14.49 21.41 33.68
CA GLY A 694 13.36 22.33 33.75
C GLY A 694 12.72 22.58 32.38
N PHE A 695 11.59 23.28 32.34
CA PHE A 695 10.99 23.71 31.08
C PHE A 695 11.68 24.99 30.57
N ASN A 696 11.61 25.23 29.26
CA ASN A 696 12.26 26.38 28.65
C ASN A 696 11.37 27.65 28.74
N ASP A 697 11.82 28.66 29.48
CA ASP A 697 11.11 29.93 29.64
C ASP A 697 10.86 30.65 28.30
N ALA A 698 11.75 30.51 27.31
CA ALA A 698 11.55 31.10 25.99
C ALA A 698 10.41 30.41 25.22
N HIS A 699 10.22 29.11 25.43
CA HIS A 699 9.12 28.36 24.82
C HIS A 699 7.79 28.73 25.47
N LEU A 700 7.76 28.89 26.80
CA LEU A 700 6.60 29.44 27.50
C LEU A 700 6.28 30.88 27.02
N ALA A 701 7.31 31.72 26.86
CA ALA A 701 7.15 33.09 26.38
C ALA A 701 6.47 33.13 25.00
N PHE A 702 6.89 32.27 24.06
CA PHE A 702 6.24 32.13 22.75
C PHE A 702 4.72 31.93 22.87
N TRP A 703 4.29 30.96 23.68
CA TRP A 703 2.86 30.67 23.87
C TRP A 703 2.12 31.83 24.53
N THR A 704 2.69 32.40 25.59
CA THR A 704 2.06 33.53 26.29
C THR A 704 1.95 34.77 25.41
N ASP A 705 2.88 34.98 24.47
CA ASP A 705 2.82 36.07 23.50
C ASP A 705 1.80 35.80 22.39
N ALA A 706 1.78 34.58 21.85
CA ALA A 706 0.83 34.18 20.81
C ALA A 706 -0.64 34.24 21.28
N LEU A 707 -0.89 33.85 22.53
CA LEU A 707 -2.23 33.80 23.13
C LEU A 707 -2.55 35.03 23.98
N ARG A 708 -1.68 36.05 23.99
CA ARG A 708 -1.88 37.28 24.76
C ARG A 708 -3.19 37.96 24.35
N GLY A 709 -4.07 38.16 25.33
CA GLY A 709 -5.38 38.79 25.10
C GLY A 709 -6.28 38.00 24.14
N ALA A 710 -6.07 36.67 24.05
CA ALA A 710 -7.02 35.79 23.39
C ALA A 710 -8.35 35.74 24.16
N PRO A 711 -9.48 35.58 23.45
CA PRO A 711 -10.76 35.36 24.13
C PRO A 711 -10.73 34.01 24.86
N LYS A 712 -11.48 33.91 25.95
CA LYS A 712 -11.69 32.63 26.62
C LYS A 712 -12.57 31.70 25.76
N GLY A 713 -12.39 30.40 25.94
CA GLY A 713 -13.30 29.39 25.41
C GLY A 713 -14.74 29.71 25.82
N ARG A 714 -15.66 29.68 24.84
CA ARG A 714 -17.09 29.87 25.07
C ARG A 714 -17.90 29.04 24.08
N PRO A 715 -19.09 28.56 24.46
CA PRO A 715 -19.96 27.86 23.53
C PRO A 715 -20.26 28.65 22.26
N VAL A 716 -20.28 27.97 21.11
CA VAL A 716 -20.45 28.60 19.78
C VAL A 716 -21.72 29.47 19.70
N PHE A 717 -22.79 29.06 20.38
CA PHE A 717 -24.10 29.71 20.34
C PHE A 717 -24.41 30.60 21.56
N ALA A 718 -23.38 31.05 22.30
CA ALA A 718 -23.53 31.87 23.48
C ALA A 718 -24.38 33.15 23.20
N GLY A 719 -25.62 33.18 23.72
CA GLY A 719 -26.63 34.21 23.44
C GLY A 719 -28.00 33.64 23.03
N SER A 720 -28.04 32.36 22.63
CA SER A 720 -29.25 31.59 22.37
C SER A 720 -29.49 30.66 23.57
N THR A 721 -30.45 30.97 24.45
CA THR A 721 -30.74 30.09 25.60
C THR A 721 -31.14 28.70 25.08
N PRO A 722 -30.57 27.59 25.61
CA PRO A 722 -31.13 26.27 25.37
C PRO A 722 -32.56 26.29 25.91
N ALA A 723 -33.56 26.13 25.05
CA ALA A 723 -34.92 25.95 25.53
C ALA A 723 -34.95 24.63 26.29
N ALA A 724 -35.06 24.68 27.61
CA ALA A 724 -35.33 23.51 28.43
C ALA A 724 -36.60 22.83 27.90
N GLY A 725 -36.43 21.72 27.18
CA GLY A 725 -37.49 20.98 26.50
C GLY A 725 -37.40 19.51 26.86
N ALA A 726 -38.41 19.05 27.61
CA ALA A 726 -38.59 17.71 28.15
C ALA A 726 -38.26 16.55 27.19
N ALA A 727 -37.66 15.49 27.75
CA ALA A 727 -37.59 14.18 27.12
C ALA A 727 -39.00 13.73 26.65
N PRO A 728 -39.20 13.33 25.38
CA PRO A 728 -40.44 12.69 24.97
C PRO A 728 -40.38 11.20 25.29
N GLU A 729 -41.21 10.76 26.23
CA GLU A 729 -41.70 9.38 26.27
C GLU A 729 -42.64 9.19 25.07
N GLY A 730 -42.25 8.38 24.09
CA GLY A 730 -43.10 8.04 22.94
C GLY A 730 -42.52 6.89 22.12
N GLU A 731 -43.31 5.81 21.99
CA GLU A 731 -42.98 4.55 21.32
C GLU A 731 -42.51 4.71 19.87
N ALA A 732 -41.52 3.90 19.49
CA ALA A 732 -40.89 3.87 18.18
C ALA A 732 -41.85 3.39 17.06
N PRO A 733 -41.80 3.97 15.85
CA PRO A 733 -42.32 3.34 14.65
C PRO A 733 -41.25 2.45 14.01
N ASP A 734 -41.59 1.19 13.76
CA ASP A 734 -40.81 0.24 12.97
C ASP A 734 -40.75 0.71 11.50
N GLY A 735 -39.54 0.88 10.96
CA GLY A 735 -39.31 1.21 9.56
C GLY A 735 -37.83 1.39 9.24
N GLU A 736 -37.36 0.66 8.24
CA GLU A 736 -35.98 0.51 7.79
C GLU A 736 -35.34 1.81 7.26
N GLU A 737 -34.01 1.85 7.32
CA GLU A 737 -33.08 2.80 6.71
C GLU A 737 -32.96 4.21 7.34
N GLY A 738 -31.92 4.34 8.18
CA GLY A 738 -31.03 5.50 8.08
C GLY A 738 -31.33 6.73 8.91
N HIS A 739 -31.94 6.66 10.09
CA HIS A 739 -31.98 7.79 11.03
C HIS A 739 -31.66 7.38 12.46
N GLY A 740 -30.60 8.00 13.01
CA GLY A 740 -30.06 7.71 14.34
C GLY A 740 -31.06 7.99 15.46
N SER A 741 -31.04 7.14 16.48
CA SER A 741 -31.76 7.36 17.74
C SER A 741 -30.87 7.05 18.95
N ALA A 742 -30.54 8.15 19.64
CA ALA A 742 -30.44 8.36 21.09
C ALA A 742 -29.80 7.29 22.01
N ALA A 743 -28.47 7.39 22.16
CA ALA A 743 -27.79 7.42 23.46
C ALA A 743 -26.38 8.05 23.30
N GLY A 744 -26.21 9.32 23.69
CA GLY A 744 -24.90 9.98 23.81
C GLY A 744 -24.71 11.24 22.93
N GLY A 745 -24.11 12.29 23.50
CA GLY A 745 -23.83 13.58 22.87
C GLY A 745 -22.72 13.50 21.80
N TRP A 746 -23.02 12.93 20.64
CA TRP A 746 -22.13 12.91 19.47
C TRP A 746 -22.93 12.83 18.15
N VAL A 747 -22.29 13.15 17.03
CA VAL A 747 -22.76 12.90 15.65
C VAL A 747 -21.59 12.49 14.76
N GLU A 748 -21.86 11.71 13.70
CA GLU A 748 -20.84 11.26 12.76
C GLU A 748 -21.33 11.42 11.33
N PHE A 749 -20.40 11.71 10.42
CA PHE A 749 -20.65 11.73 8.98
C PHE A 749 -19.38 11.36 8.18
N ARG A 750 -19.57 10.97 6.92
CA ARG A 750 -18.50 10.65 5.98
C ARG A 750 -18.48 11.64 4.83
N LEU A 751 -17.29 12.00 4.37
CA LEU A 751 -17.12 12.81 3.18
C LEU A 751 -17.20 11.93 1.92
N GLU A 752 -17.80 12.45 0.86
CA GLU A 752 -17.72 11.82 -0.46
C GLU A 752 -16.27 11.83 -0.97
N PRO A 753 -15.80 10.81 -1.69
CA PRO A 753 -14.41 10.72 -2.16
C PRO A 753 -13.94 11.97 -2.93
N GLN A 754 -14.81 12.54 -3.77
CA GLN A 754 -14.52 13.75 -4.54
C GLN A 754 -14.26 14.97 -3.65
N VAL A 755 -14.92 15.04 -2.48
CA VAL A 755 -14.70 16.11 -1.50
C VAL A 755 -13.33 15.92 -0.85
N ALA A 756 -13.01 14.70 -0.43
CA ALA A 756 -11.70 14.38 0.14
C ALA A 756 -10.56 14.74 -0.84
N ASP A 757 -10.68 14.36 -2.12
CA ASP A 757 -9.71 14.70 -3.17
C ASP A 757 -9.55 16.21 -3.35
N GLY A 758 -10.66 16.96 -3.33
CA GLY A 758 -10.62 18.42 -3.40
C GLY A 758 -9.94 19.08 -2.20
N LEU A 759 -10.14 18.55 -0.99
CA LEU A 759 -9.44 19.03 0.22
C LEU A 759 -7.93 18.78 0.11
N TYR A 760 -7.53 17.60 -0.39
CA TYR A 760 -6.13 17.28 -0.69
C TYR A 760 -5.53 18.19 -1.77
N ALA A 761 -6.28 18.47 -2.84
CA ALA A 761 -5.84 19.38 -3.89
C ALA A 761 -5.60 20.80 -3.35
N LEU A 762 -6.49 21.30 -2.47
CA LEU A 762 -6.32 22.60 -1.82
C LEU A 762 -5.10 22.59 -0.87
N ALA A 763 -4.89 21.49 -0.13
CA ALA A 763 -3.73 21.34 0.74
C ALA A 763 -2.42 21.48 -0.07
N ARG A 764 -2.33 20.80 -1.22
CA ARG A 764 -1.19 20.90 -2.15
C ARG A 764 -1.05 22.31 -2.74
N GLU A 765 -2.15 22.90 -3.23
CA GLU A 765 -2.14 24.26 -3.80
C GLU A 765 -1.55 25.28 -2.81
N LYS A 766 -1.81 25.09 -1.51
CA LYS A 766 -1.35 25.98 -0.44
C LYS A 766 -0.07 25.54 0.23
N GLY A 767 0.54 24.41 -0.14
CA GLY A 767 1.69 23.85 0.56
C GLY A 767 1.39 23.66 2.05
N ALA A 768 0.23 23.05 2.35
CA ALA A 768 -0.29 22.80 3.68
C ALA A 768 -0.64 21.32 3.83
N SER A 769 -0.80 20.84 5.06
CA SER A 769 -1.32 19.47 5.32
C SER A 769 -2.84 19.41 5.18
N LEU A 770 -3.39 18.20 4.97
CA LEU A 770 -4.84 17.97 5.08
C LEU A 770 -5.40 18.49 6.40
N PHE A 771 -4.67 18.26 7.51
CA PHE A 771 -5.06 18.77 8.82
C PHE A 771 -5.24 20.28 8.83
N ASN A 772 -4.37 21.06 8.18
CA ASN A 772 -4.53 22.52 8.11
C ASN A 772 -5.80 22.93 7.36
N VAL A 773 -6.13 22.23 6.27
CA VAL A 773 -7.34 22.50 5.47
C VAL A 773 -8.60 22.14 6.24
N VAL A 774 -8.63 20.95 6.85
CA VAL A 774 -9.77 20.47 7.65
C VAL A 774 -10.00 21.35 8.86
N TYR A 775 -8.93 21.74 9.56
CA TYR A 775 -8.97 22.66 10.68
C TYR A 775 -9.55 24.02 10.27
N ALA A 776 -9.12 24.57 9.13
CA ALA A 776 -9.65 25.83 8.61
C ALA A 776 -11.13 25.72 8.21
N ALA A 777 -11.57 24.59 7.66
CA ALA A 777 -12.97 24.34 7.32
C ALA A 777 -13.86 24.24 8.56
N ILE A 778 -13.42 23.54 9.61
CA ILE A 778 -14.13 23.46 10.90
C ILE A 778 -14.15 24.83 11.60
N ALA A 779 -13.03 25.56 11.62
CA ALA A 779 -12.98 26.91 12.17
C ALA A 779 -13.96 27.84 11.42
N SER A 780 -14.08 27.68 10.10
CA SER A 780 -15.04 28.42 9.27
C SER A 780 -16.48 28.09 9.64
N SER A 781 -16.84 26.82 9.87
CA SER A 781 -18.22 26.46 10.24
C SER A 781 -18.63 27.07 11.59
N VAL A 782 -17.71 27.11 12.54
CA VAL A 782 -17.88 27.78 13.83
C VAL A 782 -18.04 29.30 13.66
N HIS A 783 -17.22 29.92 12.81
CA HIS A 783 -17.34 31.34 12.49
C HIS A 783 -18.70 31.68 11.87
N VAL A 784 -19.13 30.90 10.87
CA VAL A 784 -20.42 31.06 10.16
C VAL A 784 -21.59 31.03 11.14
N LEU A 785 -21.60 30.07 12.07
CA LEU A 785 -22.74 29.83 12.95
C LEU A 785 -22.73 30.71 14.20
N GLY A 786 -21.56 30.96 14.77
CA GLY A 786 -21.39 31.71 16.02
C GLY A 786 -21.04 33.18 15.86
N GLY A 787 -20.70 33.63 14.64
CA GLY A 787 -20.19 35.00 14.39
C GLY A 787 -18.88 35.30 15.13
N ILE A 788 -18.07 34.27 15.39
CA ILE A 788 -16.85 34.38 16.20
C ILE A 788 -15.69 34.79 15.30
N GLU A 789 -15.21 36.03 15.44
CA GLU A 789 -14.11 36.57 14.64
C GLU A 789 -12.71 36.26 15.19
N ASP A 790 -12.61 35.92 16.47
CA ASP A 790 -11.35 35.59 17.16
C ASP A 790 -11.60 34.34 18.01
N LEU A 791 -10.96 33.23 17.65
CA LEU A 791 -11.21 31.90 18.19
C LEU A 791 -9.91 31.29 18.71
N VAL A 792 -10.00 30.56 19.81
CA VAL A 792 -8.91 29.68 20.28
C VAL A 792 -9.40 28.25 20.14
N ILE A 793 -8.64 27.43 19.41
CA ILE A 793 -8.92 26.02 19.20
C ILE A 793 -7.76 25.20 19.77
N GLY A 794 -8.09 24.18 20.56
CA GLY A 794 -7.15 23.21 21.08
C GLY A 794 -6.85 22.10 20.07
N THR A 795 -5.64 21.55 20.14
CA THR A 795 -5.26 20.35 19.40
C THR A 795 -4.13 19.60 20.12
N SER A 796 -3.89 18.36 19.71
CA SER A 796 -2.80 17.52 20.21
C SER A 796 -1.51 17.76 19.41
N ALA A 797 -0.38 17.86 20.11
CA ALA A 797 0.95 17.81 19.54
C ALA A 797 1.74 16.64 20.14
N SER A 798 2.65 16.04 19.37
CA SER A 798 3.36 14.83 19.81
C SER A 798 4.20 15.03 21.06
N GLY A 799 4.69 16.25 21.33
CA GLY A 799 5.64 16.55 22.42
C GLY A 799 7.03 15.88 22.28
N ARG A 800 7.26 15.10 21.20
CA ARG A 800 8.52 14.39 20.92
C ARG A 800 9.45 15.25 20.07
N ASN A 801 10.20 16.13 20.72
CA ASN A 801 11.19 16.98 20.06
C ASN A 801 12.63 16.42 20.17
N ASP A 802 12.84 15.42 21.02
CA ASP A 802 14.13 14.77 21.22
C ASP A 802 14.19 13.43 20.50
N THR A 803 15.05 13.37 19.49
CA THR A 803 15.18 12.24 18.55
C THR A 803 15.59 10.94 19.23
N ARG A 804 16.23 11.02 20.40
CA ARG A 804 16.63 9.85 21.20
C ARG A 804 15.45 9.02 21.69
N PHE A 805 14.25 9.62 21.75
CA PHE A 805 13.04 9.00 22.28
C PHE A 805 11.97 8.70 21.21
N PHE A 806 12.33 8.72 19.92
CA PHE A 806 11.37 8.46 18.83
C PHE A 806 10.91 7.02 18.76
N ASP A 807 11.76 6.09 19.20
CA ASP A 807 11.46 4.65 19.29
C ASP A 807 11.06 4.25 20.73
N THR A 808 10.68 5.20 21.59
CA THR A 808 10.26 4.94 22.99
C THR A 808 8.73 4.87 23.11
N VAL A 809 8.19 3.80 23.70
CA VAL A 809 6.77 3.78 24.10
C VAL A 809 6.57 4.56 25.40
N GLY A 810 5.63 5.51 25.41
CA GLY A 810 5.32 6.37 26.56
C GLY A 810 4.33 7.49 26.22
N TYR A 811 3.97 8.31 27.22
CA TYR A 811 3.08 9.46 27.02
C TYR A 811 3.88 10.76 26.83
N PHE A 812 3.97 11.21 25.58
CA PHE A 812 4.65 12.46 25.22
C PHE A 812 3.67 13.55 24.77
N THR A 813 2.45 13.18 24.35
CA THR A 813 1.45 14.10 23.81
C THR A 813 1.19 15.28 24.74
N THR A 814 1.25 16.48 24.17
CA THR A 814 0.91 17.74 24.82
C THR A 814 -0.30 18.36 24.13
N VAL A 815 -1.17 18.99 24.90
CA VAL A 815 -2.23 19.84 24.33
C VAL A 815 -1.64 21.23 24.04
N VAL A 816 -1.91 21.74 22.83
CA VAL A 816 -1.56 23.10 22.41
C VAL A 816 -2.79 23.83 21.92
N ALA A 817 -2.73 25.17 21.86
CA ALA A 817 -3.86 25.99 21.46
C ALA A 817 -3.45 27.05 20.44
N HIS A 818 -4.20 27.18 19.35
CA HIS A 818 -3.93 28.16 18.30
C HIS A 818 -5.04 29.19 18.22
N ARG A 819 -4.64 30.45 18.01
CA ARG A 819 -5.56 31.57 17.84
C ARG A 819 -5.84 31.81 16.36
N VAL A 820 -7.08 31.62 15.96
CA VAL A 820 -7.57 31.84 14.58
C VAL A 820 -8.40 33.11 14.53
N ARG A 821 -8.06 34.02 13.60
CA ARG A 821 -8.75 35.30 13.42
C ARG A 821 -9.29 35.45 12.01
N PHE A 822 -10.54 35.87 11.92
CA PHE A 822 -11.24 36.21 10.69
C PHE A 822 -11.22 37.72 10.50
N SER A 823 -10.99 38.17 9.27
CA SER A 823 -11.05 39.59 8.90
C SER A 823 -11.95 39.78 7.69
N GLY A 824 -12.63 40.92 7.60
CA GLY A 824 -13.51 41.23 6.47
C GLY A 824 -12.79 41.09 5.12
N GLY A 825 -13.38 40.30 4.21
CA GLY A 825 -12.82 40.01 2.89
C GLY A 825 -11.65 39.00 2.86
N MET A 826 -11.34 38.31 3.96
CA MET A 826 -10.34 37.23 3.98
C MET A 826 -10.71 36.13 3.00
N ALA A 827 -9.74 35.67 2.20
CA ALA A 827 -9.93 34.53 1.31
C ALA A 827 -9.70 33.20 2.06
N LEU A 828 -10.33 32.11 1.61
CA LEU A 828 -10.13 30.77 2.20
C LEU A 828 -8.65 30.36 2.21
N GLY A 829 -7.93 30.65 1.12
CA GLY A 829 -6.50 30.36 1.01
C GLY A 829 -5.65 31.08 2.07
N ASP A 830 -6.05 32.30 2.46
CA ASP A 830 -5.37 33.06 3.50
C ASP A 830 -5.64 32.47 4.89
N LEU A 831 -6.85 31.95 5.13
CA LEU A 831 -7.19 31.26 6.37
C LEU A 831 -6.38 29.95 6.51
N VAL A 832 -6.31 29.13 5.45
CA VAL A 832 -5.48 27.91 5.43
C VAL A 832 -4.01 28.27 5.70
N THR A 833 -3.52 29.36 5.11
CA THR A 833 -2.15 29.86 5.35
C THR A 833 -1.95 30.29 6.81
N GLN A 834 -2.92 30.99 7.40
CA GLN A 834 -2.87 31.38 8.82
C GLN A 834 -2.80 30.16 9.73
N VAL A 835 -3.67 29.17 9.51
CA VAL A 835 -3.72 27.92 10.29
C VAL A 835 -2.41 27.14 10.14
N ARG A 836 -1.90 26.99 8.91
CA ARG A 836 -0.61 26.34 8.66
C ARG A 836 0.52 27.01 9.42
N ASN A 837 0.64 28.33 9.32
CA ASN A 837 1.72 29.07 9.97
C ASN A 837 1.60 28.97 11.50
N ASN A 838 0.40 29.13 12.06
CA ASN A 838 0.16 28.97 13.50
C ASN A 838 0.60 27.59 14.01
N ILE A 839 0.26 26.52 13.30
CA ILE A 839 0.65 25.15 13.67
C ILE A 839 2.16 24.97 13.53
N ASN A 840 2.73 25.27 12.37
CA ASN A 840 4.15 25.04 12.08
C ASN A 840 5.08 25.85 13.00
N ASP A 841 4.78 27.13 13.22
CA ASP A 841 5.58 28.02 14.06
C ASP A 841 5.55 27.59 15.53
N SER A 842 4.52 26.84 15.93
CA SER A 842 4.35 26.38 17.30
C SER A 842 5.05 25.05 17.63
N LEU A 843 5.36 24.22 16.62
CA LEU A 843 5.92 22.87 16.82
C LEU A 843 7.21 22.85 17.67
N PRO A 844 8.19 23.76 17.49
CA PRO A 844 9.40 23.76 18.31
C PRO A 844 9.14 24.01 19.81
N TYR A 845 7.98 24.56 20.14
CA TYR A 845 7.59 24.98 21.49
C TYR A 845 6.53 24.05 22.11
N ALA A 846 6.17 22.96 21.42
CA ALA A 846 5.13 22.03 21.86
C ALA A 846 5.52 21.22 23.11
N ASP A 847 6.74 21.34 23.64
CA ASP A 847 7.17 20.72 24.90
C ASP A 847 6.55 21.35 26.15
N ILE A 848 5.87 22.48 26.01
CA ILE A 848 5.19 23.20 27.10
C ILE A 848 3.70 22.79 27.16
N PRO A 849 3.26 22.11 28.22
CA PRO A 849 1.85 21.77 28.38
C PRO A 849 0.94 23.00 28.56
N ILE A 850 -0.30 22.89 28.10
CA ILE A 850 -1.28 23.98 28.11
C ILE A 850 -1.56 24.54 29.52
N ASP A 851 -1.53 23.72 30.57
CA ASP A 851 -1.80 24.15 31.94
C ASP A 851 -0.75 25.16 32.45
N LEU A 852 0.51 25.02 32.04
CA LEU A 852 1.56 25.99 32.32
C LEU A 852 1.33 27.31 31.58
N VAL A 853 0.86 27.24 30.33
CA VAL A 853 0.51 28.43 29.53
C VAL A 853 -0.67 29.17 30.15
N GLU A 854 -1.73 28.44 30.54
CA GLU A 854 -2.92 28.97 31.20
C GLU A 854 -2.57 29.60 32.56
N GLY A 855 -1.71 28.94 33.34
CA GLY A 855 -1.18 29.49 34.59
C GLY A 855 -0.44 30.81 34.38
N ALA A 856 0.42 30.88 33.36
CA ALA A 856 1.19 32.08 33.05
C ALA A 856 0.33 33.25 32.51
N LEU A 857 -0.76 32.94 31.79
CA LEU A 857 -1.74 33.93 31.31
C LEU A 857 -2.76 34.34 32.39
N GLY A 858 -2.77 33.66 33.54
CA GLY A 858 -3.74 33.89 34.61
C GLY A 858 -5.15 33.40 34.27
N THR A 859 -5.28 32.45 33.35
CA THR A 859 -6.55 31.88 32.89
C THR A 859 -6.92 30.54 33.55
N GLY A 860 -6.03 29.92 34.33
CA GLY A 860 -6.19 28.57 34.90
C GLY A 860 -7.08 28.41 36.14
N GLY A 861 -8.35 28.82 36.08
CA GLY A 861 -9.35 28.34 37.04
C GLY A 861 -9.71 26.87 36.76
N GLU A 862 -10.15 26.10 37.78
CA GLU A 862 -10.41 24.64 37.71
C GLU A 862 -11.32 24.15 36.55
N ARG A 863 -12.01 25.05 35.83
CA ARG A 863 -12.92 24.72 34.71
C ARG A 863 -12.89 25.71 33.54
N ASP A 864 -11.98 26.67 33.53
CA ASP A 864 -11.89 27.70 32.48
C ASP A 864 -10.72 27.36 31.55
N HIS A 865 -10.98 26.57 30.51
CA HIS A 865 -9.99 26.30 29.46
C HIS A 865 -9.91 27.47 28.47
N LEU A 866 -8.73 27.67 27.89
CA LEU A 866 -8.51 28.69 26.86
C LEU A 866 -9.34 28.45 25.59
N PHE A 867 -9.77 27.21 25.34
CA PHE A 867 -10.53 26.81 24.17
C PHE A 867 -11.77 26.00 24.55
N GLU A 868 -12.80 26.10 23.72
CA GLU A 868 -14.04 25.31 23.81
C GLU A 868 -14.05 24.17 22.78
N ILE A 869 -13.31 24.37 21.68
CA ILE A 869 -13.28 23.48 20.52
C ILE A 869 -11.93 22.80 20.47
N PHE A 870 -11.95 21.49 20.27
CA PHE A 870 -10.77 20.66 20.08
C PHE A 870 -10.86 19.95 18.73
N ILE A 871 -9.77 19.95 17.98
CA ILE A 871 -9.68 19.27 16.68
C ILE A 871 -8.50 18.31 16.72
N GLN A 872 -8.77 17.05 16.44
CA GLN A 872 -7.76 16.01 16.26
C GLN A 872 -7.96 15.30 14.93
N LEU A 873 -6.86 14.97 14.27
CA LEU A 873 -6.84 14.13 13.07
C LEU A 873 -6.06 12.87 13.38
N HIS A 874 -6.72 11.74 13.20
CA HIS A 874 -6.17 10.40 13.32
C HIS A 874 -5.82 9.90 11.92
N ALA A 875 -4.51 9.84 11.64
CA ALA A 875 -4.03 9.11 10.48
C ALA A 875 -4.05 7.61 10.77
N LYS A 876 -4.04 6.77 9.72
CA LYS A 876 -4.11 5.31 9.80
C LYS A 876 -3.34 4.73 10.98
N ASN A 877 -4.08 4.30 12.01
CA ASN A 877 -3.49 3.57 13.11
C ASN A 877 -3.27 2.10 12.71
N LYS A 878 -2.27 1.44 13.31
CA LYS A 878 -1.93 0.04 13.02
C LYS A 878 -2.79 -0.97 13.81
N LEU A 879 -4.03 -0.60 14.14
CA LEU A 879 -5.00 -1.47 14.83
C LEU A 879 -5.84 -2.31 13.84
N ASN A 880 -5.64 -2.12 12.54
CA ASN A 880 -6.08 -3.03 11.49
C ASN A 880 -4.83 -3.59 10.80
N GLY A 881 -4.73 -4.92 10.67
CA GLY A 881 -3.54 -5.52 10.09
C GLY A 881 -3.48 -7.02 10.28
N ALA A 882 -2.26 -7.55 10.27
CA ALA A 882 -2.00 -8.98 10.35
C ALA A 882 -0.80 -9.30 11.24
N LEU A 883 -0.85 -10.44 11.92
CA LEU A 883 0.29 -11.00 12.64
C LEU A 883 0.94 -12.11 11.81
N PRO A 884 2.26 -12.05 11.53
CA PRO A 884 2.93 -13.07 10.74
C PRO A 884 3.02 -14.41 11.48
N VAL A 885 2.90 -15.52 10.76
CA VAL A 885 3.12 -16.88 11.28
C VAL A 885 4.09 -17.69 10.41
N PRO A 886 4.78 -18.70 10.98
CA PRO A 886 5.72 -19.53 10.22
C PRO A 886 5.08 -20.18 8.99
N GLY A 887 5.85 -20.25 7.90
CA GLY A 887 5.37 -20.78 6.62
C GLY A 887 4.65 -19.75 5.75
N GLY A 888 4.84 -18.45 6.02
CA GLY A 888 4.34 -17.34 5.21
C GLY A 888 2.83 -17.17 5.28
N GLY A 889 2.22 -17.60 6.39
CA GLY A 889 0.82 -17.30 6.70
C GLY A 889 0.72 -16.04 7.55
N GLU A 890 -0.50 -15.57 7.73
CA GLU A 890 -0.81 -14.39 8.52
C GLU A 890 -2.12 -14.61 9.29
N VAL A 891 -2.23 -14.03 10.49
CA VAL A 891 -3.45 -13.99 11.30
C VAL A 891 -4.02 -12.58 11.18
N GLN A 892 -5.14 -12.44 10.47
CA GLN A 892 -5.74 -11.13 10.22
C GLN A 892 -6.54 -10.63 11.42
N PHE A 893 -6.45 -9.34 11.72
CA PHE A 893 -7.24 -8.68 12.75
C PHE A 893 -7.72 -7.30 12.29
N ARG A 894 -8.84 -6.85 12.86
CA ARG A 894 -9.41 -5.53 12.62
C ARG A 894 -9.80 -4.85 13.91
N GLN A 895 -9.64 -3.54 13.97
CA GLN A 895 -10.11 -2.73 15.08
C GLN A 895 -11.63 -2.80 15.12
N VAL A 896 -12.17 -2.96 16.33
CA VAL A 896 -13.59 -2.74 16.60
C VAL A 896 -13.75 -1.28 16.95
N ASP A 897 -14.69 -0.60 16.29
CA ASP A 897 -14.98 0.81 16.57
C ASP A 897 -15.24 1.02 18.08
N PRO A 898 -14.67 2.10 18.68
CA PRO A 898 -14.90 2.42 20.07
C PRO A 898 -16.38 2.76 20.30
N GLU A 899 -16.84 2.51 21.53
CA GLU A 899 -18.14 3.00 21.96
C GLU A 899 -18.10 4.53 22.02
N ARG A 900 -19.17 5.17 21.56
CA ARG A 900 -19.22 6.62 21.39
C ARG A 900 -19.85 7.25 22.62
N HIS A 901 -19.19 8.27 23.15
CA HIS A 901 -19.57 8.92 24.40
C HIS A 901 -19.65 10.45 24.23
N GLU A 902 -20.18 11.11 25.26
CA GLU A 902 -20.17 12.57 25.38
C GLU A 902 -18.72 13.09 25.45
N SER A 903 -18.47 14.28 24.92
CA SER A 903 -17.14 14.89 25.04
C SER A 903 -16.89 15.39 26.47
N LEU A 904 -15.63 15.32 26.88
CA LEU A 904 -15.15 15.96 28.12
C LEU A 904 -14.86 17.46 27.91
N LEU A 905 -14.69 17.85 26.66
CA LEU A 905 -14.50 19.21 26.19
C LEU A 905 -15.83 19.73 25.61
N GLY A 906 -15.92 21.03 25.32
CA GLY A 906 -17.14 21.61 24.76
C GLY A 906 -17.59 20.94 23.46
N LEU A 907 -16.76 21.06 22.42
CA LEU A 907 -16.90 20.39 21.12
C LEU A 907 -15.58 19.73 20.75
N HIS A 908 -15.61 18.44 20.41
CA HIS A 908 -14.44 17.69 19.97
C HIS A 908 -14.69 17.10 18.58
N PHE A 909 -13.83 17.44 17.63
CA PHE A 909 -13.81 16.90 16.29
C PHE A 909 -12.67 15.89 16.15
N GLU A 910 -13.03 14.66 15.85
CA GLU A 910 -12.11 13.57 15.53
C GLU A 910 -12.26 13.25 14.04
N VAL A 911 -11.20 13.53 13.28
CA VAL A 911 -11.17 13.31 11.83
C VAL A 911 -10.33 12.07 11.57
N MET A 912 -10.98 11.02 11.11
CA MET A 912 -10.34 9.73 10.81
C MET A 912 -10.15 9.61 9.31
N GLU A 913 -8.94 9.25 8.90
CA GLU A 913 -8.63 8.87 7.53
C GLU A 913 -8.66 7.35 7.39
N ASP A 914 -9.69 6.85 6.72
CA ASP A 914 -9.98 5.45 6.42
C ASP A 914 -9.71 5.19 4.90
N GLY A 915 -9.38 3.96 4.49
CA GLY A 915 -9.17 3.59 3.05
C GLY A 915 -7.72 3.67 2.55
N ASP A 916 -7.37 3.06 1.40
CA ASP A 916 -6.00 3.02 0.86
C ASP A 916 -5.66 4.23 -0.04
N ALA A 917 -4.52 4.22 -0.75
CA ALA A 917 -4.13 5.34 -1.62
C ALA A 917 -5.08 5.54 -2.82
N SER A 918 -5.90 4.53 -3.16
CA SER A 918 -6.84 4.54 -4.28
C SER A 918 -8.26 4.97 -3.89
N GLU A 919 -8.66 4.76 -2.63
CA GLU A 919 -9.90 5.29 -2.06
C GLU A 919 -9.64 6.02 -0.72
N ARG A 920 -9.66 7.36 -0.77
CA ARG A 920 -9.52 8.21 0.42
C ARG A 920 -10.88 8.45 1.07
N LEU A 921 -11.15 7.77 2.17
CA LEU A 921 -12.37 7.95 2.97
C LEU A 921 -12.05 8.83 4.19
N ILE A 922 -12.71 9.98 4.30
CA ILE A 922 -12.61 10.81 5.51
C ILE A 922 -13.90 10.68 6.31
N ARG A 923 -13.78 10.24 7.57
CA ARG A 923 -14.87 10.12 8.53
C ARG A 923 -14.68 11.16 9.63
N VAL A 924 -15.73 11.90 9.96
CA VAL A 924 -15.69 12.95 10.98
C VAL A 924 -16.66 12.60 12.09
N LEU A 925 -16.13 12.40 13.28
CA LEU A 925 -16.88 12.26 14.52
C LEU A 925 -16.84 13.59 15.27
N MET A 926 -18.00 14.07 15.69
CA MET A 926 -18.14 15.26 16.52
C MET A 926 -18.82 14.85 17.83
N SER A 927 -18.06 14.79 18.91
CA SER A 927 -18.58 14.61 20.28
C SER A 927 -18.72 15.96 20.96
N TYR A 928 -19.75 16.11 21.80
CA TYR A 928 -20.10 17.40 22.40
C TYR A 928 -20.65 17.23 23.81
N ARG A 929 -20.50 18.29 24.61
CA ARG A 929 -21.14 18.41 25.91
C ARG A 929 -22.60 18.84 25.77
N SER A 930 -23.49 17.97 26.23
CA SER A 930 -24.94 18.17 26.20
C SER A 930 -25.42 19.31 27.10
N ASP A 931 -24.63 19.69 28.11
CA ASP A 931 -24.88 20.89 28.93
C ASP A 931 -24.44 22.20 28.26
N HIS A 932 -23.63 22.14 27.19
CA HIS A 932 -23.19 23.29 26.41
C HIS A 932 -23.94 23.42 25.06
N TYR A 933 -24.34 22.29 24.45
CA TYR A 933 -24.94 22.23 23.11
C TYR A 933 -26.18 21.32 23.07
N SER A 934 -27.26 21.80 22.46
CA SER A 934 -28.43 20.96 22.17
C SER A 934 -28.20 20.10 20.90
N PRO A 935 -28.88 18.96 20.75
CA PRO A 935 -28.81 18.15 19.53
C PRO A 935 -29.09 18.95 18.25
N GLU A 936 -30.01 19.91 18.28
CA GLU A 936 -30.33 20.77 17.14
C GLU A 936 -29.19 21.73 16.79
N GLN A 937 -28.50 22.27 17.81
CA GLN A 937 -27.32 23.12 17.60
C GLN A 937 -26.17 22.33 16.97
N VAL A 938 -25.98 21.08 17.41
CA VAL A 938 -24.95 20.19 16.88
C VAL A 938 -25.29 19.73 15.47
N GLU A 939 -26.56 19.45 15.17
CA GLU A 939 -26.96 19.12 13.80
C GLU A 939 -26.72 20.28 12.84
N ARG A 940 -26.94 21.53 13.28
CA ARG A 940 -26.56 22.71 12.49
C ARG A 940 -25.04 22.77 12.28
N LEU A 941 -24.24 22.54 13.32
CA LEU A 941 -22.78 22.44 13.19
C LEU A 941 -22.36 21.35 12.20
N ARG A 942 -23.01 20.18 12.24
CA ARG A 942 -22.73 19.05 11.36
C ARG A 942 -22.99 19.42 9.89
N VAL A 943 -24.19 19.94 9.59
CA VAL A 943 -24.59 20.35 8.24
C VAL A 943 -23.66 21.45 7.72
N THR A 944 -23.40 22.49 8.52
CA THR A 944 -22.52 23.59 8.09
C THR A 944 -21.08 23.13 7.91
N THR A 945 -20.57 22.22 8.75
CA THR A 945 -19.22 21.66 8.61
C THR A 945 -19.10 20.83 7.33
N GLN A 946 -20.09 19.98 7.03
CA GLN A 946 -20.15 19.26 5.75
C GLN A 946 -20.17 20.24 4.55
N ALA A 947 -20.96 21.31 4.63
CA ALA A 947 -21.02 22.32 3.58
C ALA A 947 -19.67 23.03 3.41
N MET A 948 -18.98 23.36 4.51
CA MET A 948 -17.63 23.95 4.45
C MET A 948 -16.63 23.01 3.79
N PHE A 949 -16.64 21.71 4.09
CA PHE A 949 -15.79 20.76 3.38
C PHE A 949 -16.06 20.73 1.87
N ASN A 950 -17.33 20.68 1.47
CA ASN A 950 -17.71 20.71 0.05
C ASN A 950 -17.23 21.99 -0.64
N LEU A 951 -17.29 23.15 0.04
CA LEU A 951 -16.85 24.43 -0.51
C LEU A 951 -15.32 24.51 -0.62
N PHE A 952 -14.59 24.06 0.41
CA PHE A 952 -13.13 24.02 0.38
C PHE A 952 -12.62 23.10 -0.73
N ALA A 953 -13.34 22.00 -1.01
CA ALA A 953 -12.99 21.04 -2.05
C ALA A 953 -13.19 21.54 -3.50
N GLN A 954 -13.91 22.65 -3.72
CA GLN A 954 -14.15 23.17 -5.07
C GLN A 954 -12.89 23.78 -5.70
N GLY A 955 -12.69 23.57 -7.00
CA GLY A 955 -11.62 24.20 -7.75
C GLY A 955 -11.69 25.73 -7.70
N GLY A 956 -10.60 26.39 -7.30
CA GLY A 956 -10.52 27.85 -7.15
C GLY A 956 -11.09 28.40 -5.83
N SER A 957 -11.49 27.53 -4.89
CA SER A 957 -12.00 27.90 -3.55
C SER A 957 -11.03 28.81 -2.78
N ALA A 958 -9.73 28.66 -3.02
CA ALA A 958 -8.68 29.48 -2.41
C ALA A 958 -8.89 31.00 -2.55
N GLN A 959 -9.51 31.47 -3.63
CA GLN A 959 -9.75 32.90 -3.91
C GLN A 959 -11.11 33.37 -3.37
N ALA A 960 -11.98 32.45 -2.94
CA ALA A 960 -13.30 32.78 -2.47
C ALA A 960 -13.23 33.44 -1.08
N GLY A 961 -14.00 34.52 -0.89
CA GLY A 961 -14.09 35.20 0.39
C GLY A 961 -14.86 34.36 1.41
N VAL A 962 -14.35 34.25 2.64
CA VAL A 962 -14.97 33.51 3.75
C VAL A 962 -16.44 33.93 3.91
N GLU A 963 -16.73 35.23 3.97
CA GLU A 963 -18.08 35.77 4.18
C GLU A 963 -19.07 35.48 3.03
N ALA A 964 -18.62 35.53 1.78
CA ALA A 964 -19.47 35.29 0.61
C ALA A 964 -19.92 33.82 0.55
N LEU A 965 -19.07 32.91 1.03
CA LEU A 965 -19.33 31.49 1.13
C LEU A 965 -20.17 31.14 2.36
N CYS A 966 -20.00 31.85 3.47
CA CYS A 966 -20.88 31.74 4.65
C CYS A 966 -22.35 31.96 4.28
N ALA A 967 -22.63 32.96 3.41
CA ALA A 967 -23.99 33.25 2.95
C ALA A 967 -24.61 32.14 2.10
N GLN A 968 -23.79 31.37 1.35
CA GLN A 968 -24.26 30.23 0.55
C GLN A 968 -24.53 28.99 1.42
N ALA A 969 -23.69 28.74 2.43
CA ALA A 969 -23.81 27.58 3.32
C ALA A 969 -24.94 27.69 4.35
N VAL A 970 -25.43 28.90 4.65
CA VAL A 970 -26.57 29.14 5.57
C VAL A 970 -27.91 29.16 4.83
N ALA A 971 -27.90 29.30 3.49
CA ALA A 971 -29.10 29.40 2.66
C ALA A 971 -29.62 28.04 2.13
N GLY A 972 -28.79 26.99 2.19
CA GLY A 972 -29.16 25.59 1.96
C GLY A 972 -29.35 24.87 3.27
#